data_AF-A0A176VR21-F1
#
_entry.id   AF-A0A176VR21-F1
#
_cell.length_a   1.000
_cell.length_b   1.000
_cell.length_c   1.000
_cell.angle_alpha   90.00
_cell.angle_beta   90.00
_cell.angle_gamma   90.00
#
_symmetry.space_group_name_H-M   'P 1'
#
loop_
_entity.id
_entity.type
_entity.pdbx_description
1 polymer ?
#
loop_
_entity_poly.entity_id
_entity_poly.type
_entity_poly.pdbx_seq_one_letter_code
_entity_poly.pdbx_strand_id
1 'polypeptide(L)'
;MHSLPCVFLGCWKRVQTRNVVRRRPVKDQLTTMGDEDIQSFLAECKESGDKAYGALKSVLTKLDNVDSRAEARRFLDRVETYVITEEPDTDTISTYHFRIHELSLCGQNVYMHQYLAQDETFSLPMAEVDSRDDSSCQVEAIRSPIYGLDINPRAIKVAWINLYLNALNGDGSPILDHEGKTLIDRVEFYESDLLAWCKDRNILLDRIVGCIPQVLNPDPEAMLKMVSENASEDFLYSLSNYCGLQGFVEDQFGLGLVARAAEEGIALLRPNGAMIFNIGGRPGQAVSERLFERRGFHINKLWQTRVNQAADTDILALVEIEKNSRHHFEFYMGRVCDEPISARTAYTYAKAGGKIAHGLSVYECRLRQPKQVKTIFNFLSEGFEKTRGALDLSFKEEAVADEKIAFLAHLAQTLTGMPYFPLELPTGSPVFRGLISSFLRNYHRVPLTPESVAVLPSRSIVIENIIRLFAPKLALVDANLTRSLPKKWITSMPSFEDSAEANGNHTAVDDSITVIEAPQRTDLVTQLVKFLKPQVVVTTLASFEMQTSTAFEQLLDITEKVSARLFLDISDHLELSSLPGTNGVLQYMASHSLPLHATIICGLVKNQVYSDLEVSFVISENQDLLNALAKTSELTCGQTAYTSQFYYGVLLHELLNFQLSDRHNHLQRLPKKEQDGSSFIGFAENANIAIGETEMSSCQPQSVEVVDLRREENALLCPLVVKVAVFEGYARQNIAEFEMDPKPEILKLVRTLCGISSKDLVLSSSSVALFTKLVSACVEEGGTLCIPRGSNGTFVSAAKLLKANIKELVTNISNDFKLTGKIVDEVLEKVDKPWLYISGPTIAPTGLVYSHDEIISILGACKKHGARVIIDSSYSWLDYEEPCVWNLEDVFGKDTSSCDVAILGGTSQLLLTGGVECAFAALNGPLFIEAFKDSPNMSKPHGTLRYSVKKLLQMLEEKSSDLLDGFSSHKNTLRHRAELLQKVLLECGWEVIMPSSGISMVASPASYYGKDISHEASGAVEKIKLDNKNFTDVLVETTGLHVSSSAWTGIPDYVRFVISVKEEDFQKALRCIKSFSQACN
;
A
#
# COMPACT_ATOMS: atom_id res chain seq x y z
N MET A 1 -47.67 10.25 -32.79
CA MET A 1 -48.47 9.28 -33.57
C MET A 1 -48.05 7.90 -33.12
N HIS A 2 -49.03 7.09 -32.72
CA HIS A 2 -48.89 5.83 -31.98
C HIS A 2 -47.84 4.86 -32.56
N SER A 3 -46.80 4.56 -31.78
CA SER A 3 -45.85 3.48 -32.07
C SER A 3 -46.16 2.28 -31.16
N LEU A 4 -46.70 1.23 -31.77
CA LEU A 4 -46.98 -0.07 -31.16
C LEU A 4 -45.68 -0.73 -30.64
N PRO A 5 -45.68 -1.35 -29.45
CA PRO A 5 -44.58 -2.19 -29.02
C PRO A 5 -44.70 -3.56 -29.71
N CYS A 6 -43.89 -3.79 -30.75
CA CYS A 6 -43.66 -5.15 -31.25
C CYS A 6 -43.11 -6.02 -30.12
N VAL A 7 -43.79 -7.12 -29.84
CA VAL A 7 -43.35 -8.16 -28.91
C VAL A 7 -42.18 -8.91 -29.56
N PHE A 8 -40.95 -8.47 -29.30
CA PHE A 8 -39.74 -9.20 -29.71
C PHE A 8 -39.54 -10.43 -28.80
N LEU A 9 -39.85 -11.62 -29.31
CA LEU A 9 -39.44 -12.90 -28.73
C LEU A 9 -38.00 -13.19 -29.17
N GLY A 10 -37.02 -12.74 -28.38
CA GLY A 10 -35.60 -12.95 -28.68
C GLY A 10 -35.18 -14.43 -28.61
N CYS A 11 -34.65 -14.94 -29.72
CA CYS A 11 -34.12 -16.29 -29.88
C CYS A 11 -32.86 -16.57 -29.04
N TRP A 12 -32.85 -17.67 -28.29
CA TRP A 12 -31.61 -18.42 -28.00
C TRP A 12 -31.48 -19.52 -29.06
N LYS A 13 -30.51 -19.38 -29.98
CA LYS A 13 -30.24 -20.40 -31.00
C LYS A 13 -29.59 -21.63 -30.33
N ARG A 14 -30.25 -22.78 -30.40
CA ARG A 14 -29.72 -24.08 -29.99
C ARG A 14 -28.61 -24.51 -30.97
N VAL A 15 -27.40 -24.79 -30.48
CA VAL A 15 -26.40 -25.55 -31.23
C VAL A 15 -26.85 -27.01 -31.25
N GLN A 16 -27.16 -27.57 -32.42
CA GLN A 16 -27.40 -29.01 -32.57
C GLN A 16 -26.07 -29.74 -32.77
N THR A 17 -25.78 -30.73 -31.92
CA THR A 17 -24.93 -31.87 -32.30
C THR A 17 -25.81 -33.08 -32.59
N ARG A 18 -25.49 -33.77 -33.69
CA ARG A 18 -26.15 -35.00 -34.13
C ARG A 18 -25.91 -36.11 -33.10
N ASN A 19 -26.99 -36.54 -32.43
CA ASN A 19 -27.36 -37.94 -32.17
C ASN A 19 -28.42 -38.00 -31.06
N VAL A 20 -29.69 -37.89 -31.43
CA VAL A 20 -30.79 -38.37 -30.59
C VAL A 20 -31.46 -39.51 -31.33
N VAL A 21 -31.41 -40.70 -30.74
CA VAL A 21 -32.14 -41.88 -31.18
C VAL A 21 -33.63 -41.56 -31.17
N ARG A 22 -34.22 -41.37 -32.35
CA ARG A 22 -35.67 -41.24 -32.53
C ARG A 22 -36.34 -42.55 -32.09
N ARG A 23 -36.90 -42.59 -30.89
CA ARG A 23 -37.99 -43.53 -30.59
C ARG A 23 -39.22 -43.04 -31.35
N ARG A 24 -39.79 -43.91 -32.18
CA ARG A 24 -41.05 -43.67 -32.90
C ARG A 24 -42.15 -43.34 -31.88
N PRO A 25 -42.98 -42.31 -32.11
CA PRO A 25 -44.15 -42.09 -31.27
C PRO A 25 -45.16 -43.21 -31.52
N VAL A 26 -45.64 -43.80 -30.42
CA VAL A 26 -46.86 -44.58 -30.39
C VAL A 26 -48.01 -43.61 -30.67
N LYS A 27 -48.84 -43.92 -31.67
CA LYS A 27 -50.12 -43.24 -31.89
C LYS A 27 -51.02 -43.55 -30.69
N ASP A 28 -51.11 -42.61 -29.76
CA ASP A 28 -52.21 -42.56 -28.80
C ASP A 28 -52.86 -41.18 -28.81
N GLN A 29 -54.16 -41.21 -28.51
CA GLN A 29 -55.21 -40.28 -28.92
C GLN A 29 -54.95 -38.82 -28.52
N LEU A 30 -54.90 -37.91 -29.51
CA LEU A 30 -54.96 -36.46 -29.33
C LEU A 30 -56.36 -35.96 -29.69
N THR A 31 -56.99 -35.28 -28.74
CA THR A 31 -58.12 -34.38 -28.98
C THR A 31 -57.75 -33.37 -30.05
N THR A 32 -58.51 -33.36 -31.14
CA THR A 32 -58.37 -32.46 -32.28
C THR A 32 -58.90 -31.08 -31.92
N MET A 33 -58.03 -30.09 -31.71
CA MET A 33 -58.41 -28.69 -31.99
C MET A 33 -58.61 -28.56 -33.50
N GLY A 34 -59.66 -27.88 -33.96
CA GLY A 34 -59.96 -27.77 -35.40
C GLY A 34 -59.08 -26.70 -36.06
N ASP A 35 -58.84 -26.79 -37.37
CA ASP A 35 -58.28 -25.65 -38.13
C ASP A 35 -59.22 -24.41 -38.06
N GLU A 36 -60.50 -24.62 -37.72
CA GLU A 36 -61.47 -23.57 -37.39
C GLU A 36 -61.02 -22.69 -36.19
N ASP A 37 -60.39 -23.26 -35.16
CA ASP A 37 -59.93 -22.50 -33.98
C ASP A 37 -58.73 -21.59 -34.35
N ILE A 38 -57.86 -22.06 -35.25
CA ILE A 38 -56.70 -21.31 -35.77
C ILE A 38 -57.19 -20.18 -36.68
N GLN A 39 -58.12 -20.49 -37.59
CA GLN A 39 -58.72 -19.49 -38.48
C GLN A 39 -59.48 -18.42 -37.68
N SER A 40 -60.21 -18.80 -36.63
CA SER A 40 -60.88 -17.84 -35.74
C SER A 40 -59.88 -16.93 -35.01
N PHE A 41 -58.78 -17.50 -34.51
CA PHE A 41 -57.70 -16.72 -33.88
C PHE A 41 -57.05 -15.75 -34.87
N LEU A 42 -56.70 -16.22 -36.07
CA LEU A 42 -56.09 -15.38 -37.11
C LEU A 42 -57.06 -14.31 -37.65
N ALA A 43 -58.36 -14.60 -37.70
CA ALA A 43 -59.39 -13.63 -38.07
C ALA A 43 -59.54 -12.52 -37.01
N GLU A 44 -59.47 -12.88 -35.73
CA GLU A 44 -59.46 -11.89 -34.63
C GLU A 44 -58.22 -11.00 -34.68
N CYS A 45 -57.04 -11.58 -34.95
CA CYS A 45 -55.80 -10.82 -35.08
C CYS A 45 -55.83 -9.85 -36.28
N LYS A 46 -56.46 -10.21 -37.40
CA LYS A 46 -56.58 -9.35 -38.61
C LYS A 46 -57.27 -8.01 -38.35
N GLU A 47 -58.19 -7.95 -37.39
CA GLU A 47 -59.05 -6.77 -37.16
C GLU A 47 -58.28 -5.52 -36.71
N SER A 48 -57.32 -5.67 -35.79
CA SER A 48 -56.45 -4.59 -35.33
C SER A 48 -55.29 -5.12 -34.49
N GLY A 49 -54.22 -4.32 -34.35
CA GLY A 49 -53.10 -4.64 -33.45
C GLY A 49 -53.52 -4.85 -31.99
N ASP A 50 -54.54 -4.12 -31.51
CA ASP A 50 -55.05 -4.27 -30.14
C ASP A 50 -55.77 -5.61 -29.93
N LYS A 51 -56.54 -6.07 -30.93
CA LYS A 51 -57.18 -7.39 -30.88
C LYS A 51 -56.17 -8.52 -31.02
N ALA A 52 -55.20 -8.38 -31.92
CA ALA A 52 -54.08 -9.31 -32.03
C ALA A 52 -53.32 -9.45 -30.70
N TYR A 53 -53.05 -8.32 -30.04
CA TYR A 53 -52.45 -8.30 -28.71
C TYR A 53 -53.31 -9.03 -27.66
N GLY A 54 -54.62 -8.77 -27.62
CA GLY A 54 -55.55 -9.43 -26.70
C GLY A 54 -55.61 -10.95 -26.90
N ALA A 55 -55.68 -11.40 -28.15
CA ALA A 55 -55.69 -12.81 -28.52
C ALA A 55 -54.38 -13.51 -28.14
N LEU A 56 -53.23 -12.92 -28.48
CA LEU A 56 -51.91 -13.45 -28.10
C LEU A 56 -51.72 -13.47 -26.58
N LYS A 57 -52.14 -12.43 -25.87
CA LYS A 57 -52.07 -12.37 -24.41
C LYS A 57 -52.87 -13.50 -23.75
N SER A 58 -54.04 -13.84 -24.31
CA SER A 58 -54.84 -14.98 -23.85
C SER A 58 -54.10 -16.32 -23.99
N VAL A 59 -53.47 -16.55 -25.14
CA VAL A 59 -52.69 -17.77 -25.41
C VAL A 59 -51.44 -17.84 -24.50
N LEU A 60 -50.73 -16.73 -24.34
CA LEU A 60 -49.55 -16.64 -23.47
C LEU A 60 -49.91 -16.84 -21.99
N THR A 61 -51.09 -16.38 -21.55
CA THR A 61 -51.58 -16.64 -20.18
C THR A 61 -51.84 -18.13 -19.96
N LYS A 62 -52.35 -18.84 -20.96
CA LYS A 62 -52.50 -20.30 -20.91
C LYS A 62 -51.16 -21.03 -20.94
N LEU A 63 -50.15 -20.47 -21.60
CA LEU A 63 -48.79 -21.02 -21.61
C LEU A 63 -48.09 -20.88 -20.25
N ASP A 64 -48.33 -19.77 -19.55
CA ASP A 64 -47.78 -19.51 -18.22
C ASP A 64 -48.34 -20.51 -17.18
N ASN A 65 -49.63 -20.84 -17.28
CA ASN A 65 -50.29 -21.81 -16.40
C ASN A 65 -49.87 -23.27 -16.70
N VAL A 66 -49.35 -23.96 -15.67
CA VAL A 66 -48.85 -25.35 -15.72
C VAL A 66 -49.87 -26.33 -16.32
N ASP A 67 -51.15 -26.19 -15.99
CA ASP A 67 -52.18 -27.15 -16.39
C ASP A 67 -52.56 -27.02 -17.88
N SER A 68 -52.43 -25.82 -18.46
CA SER A 68 -52.78 -25.53 -19.85
C SER A 68 -51.57 -25.33 -20.78
N ARG A 69 -50.35 -25.38 -20.22
CA ARG A 69 -49.09 -25.08 -20.94
C ARG A 69 -48.87 -25.95 -22.17
N ALA A 70 -49.05 -27.26 -22.03
CA ALA A 70 -48.83 -28.20 -23.12
C ALA A 70 -49.82 -27.99 -24.28
N GLU A 71 -51.07 -27.64 -23.97
CA GLU A 71 -52.10 -27.33 -24.96
C GLU A 71 -51.80 -26.01 -25.68
N ALA A 72 -51.44 -24.97 -24.93
CA ALA A 72 -51.05 -23.67 -25.49
C ALA A 72 -49.83 -23.77 -26.42
N ARG A 73 -48.82 -24.58 -26.06
CA ARG A 73 -47.65 -24.85 -26.91
C ARG A 73 -48.02 -25.54 -28.22
N ARG A 74 -48.90 -26.55 -28.17
CA ARG A 74 -49.42 -27.24 -29.37
C ARG A 74 -50.19 -26.29 -30.28
N PHE A 75 -50.99 -25.41 -29.68
CA PHE A 75 -51.74 -24.41 -30.43
C PHE A 75 -50.81 -23.46 -31.19
N LEU A 76 -49.79 -22.91 -30.52
CA LEU A 76 -48.80 -22.04 -31.15
C LEU A 76 -48.00 -22.74 -32.27
N ASP A 77 -47.62 -24.01 -32.08
CA ASP A 77 -46.96 -24.84 -33.12
C ASP A 77 -47.81 -24.97 -34.38
N ARG A 78 -49.11 -25.19 -34.17
CA ARG A 78 -50.06 -25.36 -35.26
C ARG A 78 -50.38 -24.05 -35.97
N VAL A 79 -50.43 -22.92 -35.25
CA VAL A 79 -50.56 -21.59 -35.86
C VAL A 79 -49.37 -21.30 -36.77
N GLU A 80 -48.14 -21.56 -36.29
CA GLU A 80 -46.91 -21.44 -37.09
C GLU A 80 -46.98 -22.35 -38.34
N THR A 81 -47.27 -23.64 -38.14
CA THR A 81 -47.35 -24.63 -39.23
C THR A 81 -48.44 -24.28 -40.25
N TYR A 82 -49.62 -23.84 -39.80
CA TYR A 82 -50.74 -23.47 -40.66
C TYR A 82 -50.38 -22.28 -41.54
N VAL A 83 -49.78 -21.23 -40.98
CA VAL A 83 -49.42 -20.04 -41.78
C VAL A 83 -48.28 -20.34 -42.74
N ILE A 84 -47.27 -21.11 -42.34
CA ILE A 84 -46.17 -21.51 -43.24
C ILE A 84 -46.66 -22.40 -44.39
N THR A 85 -47.63 -23.29 -44.13
CA THR A 85 -48.07 -24.30 -45.12
C THR A 85 -49.19 -23.80 -46.02
N GLU A 86 -50.19 -23.11 -45.44
CA GLU A 86 -51.41 -22.71 -46.15
C GLU A 86 -51.37 -21.24 -46.63
N GLU A 87 -50.51 -20.40 -46.05
CA GLU A 87 -50.38 -18.97 -46.40
C GLU A 87 -48.91 -18.49 -46.57
N PRO A 88 -48.07 -19.16 -47.41
CA PRO A 88 -46.62 -18.99 -47.43
C PRO A 88 -46.10 -17.61 -47.89
N ASP A 89 -46.90 -16.85 -48.66
CA ASP A 89 -46.52 -15.55 -49.23
C ASP A 89 -47.16 -14.35 -48.50
N THR A 90 -47.84 -14.59 -47.37
CA THR A 90 -48.54 -13.54 -46.63
C THR A 90 -47.57 -12.69 -45.83
N ASP A 91 -47.64 -11.36 -46.00
CA ASP A 91 -46.93 -10.42 -45.14
C ASP A 91 -47.61 -10.38 -43.75
N THR A 92 -47.11 -11.23 -42.86
CA THR A 92 -47.73 -11.50 -41.56
C THR A 92 -47.83 -10.25 -40.68
N ILE A 93 -46.88 -9.31 -40.75
CA ILE A 93 -46.95 -8.09 -39.95
C ILE A 93 -48.07 -7.16 -40.44
N SER A 94 -48.24 -6.99 -41.75
CA SER A 94 -49.29 -6.10 -42.28
C SER A 94 -50.68 -6.76 -42.25
N THR A 95 -50.74 -8.08 -42.27
CA THR A 95 -51.99 -8.84 -42.34
C THR A 95 -52.53 -9.21 -40.96
N TYR A 96 -51.68 -9.73 -40.09
CA TYR A 96 -52.06 -10.25 -38.77
C TYR A 96 -51.63 -9.35 -37.62
N HIS A 97 -50.91 -8.26 -37.91
CA HIS A 97 -50.37 -7.34 -36.91
C HIS A 97 -49.36 -7.99 -35.94
N PHE A 98 -48.81 -9.17 -36.30
CA PHE A 98 -47.68 -9.83 -35.64
C PHE A 98 -46.85 -10.65 -36.65
N ARG A 99 -45.55 -10.83 -36.39
CA ARG A 99 -44.66 -11.63 -37.26
C ARG A 99 -44.63 -13.09 -36.82
N ILE A 100 -44.77 -14.00 -37.78
CA ILE A 100 -44.79 -15.45 -37.50
C ILE A 100 -43.40 -16.09 -37.63
N HIS A 101 -42.46 -15.45 -38.34
CA HIS A 101 -41.07 -15.95 -38.46
C HIS A 101 -40.26 -15.81 -37.15
N GLU A 102 -40.78 -15.05 -36.19
CA GLU A 102 -40.23 -14.89 -34.83
C GLU A 102 -40.83 -15.89 -33.83
N LEU A 103 -41.85 -16.67 -34.23
CA LEU A 103 -42.38 -17.82 -33.49
C LEU A 103 -41.67 -19.10 -33.94
N SER A 104 -40.34 -19.11 -34.08
CA SER A 104 -39.63 -20.36 -34.42
C SER A 104 -39.62 -21.29 -33.21
N LEU A 105 -40.58 -22.21 -33.13
CA LEU A 105 -40.81 -23.01 -31.93
C LEU A 105 -40.10 -24.37 -31.92
N CYS A 106 -39.48 -24.78 -33.03
CA CYS A 106 -38.44 -25.81 -33.10
C CYS A 106 -37.82 -25.84 -34.51
N GLY A 107 -36.48 -25.80 -34.59
CA GLY A 107 -35.76 -25.73 -35.86
C GLY A 107 -36.06 -26.84 -36.86
N GLN A 108 -36.56 -26.46 -38.04
CA GLN A 108 -36.37 -27.21 -39.28
C GLN A 108 -35.93 -26.27 -40.41
N ASN A 109 -34.88 -26.71 -41.11
CA ASN A 109 -34.21 -26.10 -42.26
C ASN A 109 -35.05 -25.13 -43.12
N VAL A 110 -34.64 -23.85 -43.16
CA VAL A 110 -34.86 -22.99 -44.33
C VAL A 110 -33.58 -22.16 -44.60
N TYR A 111 -33.24 -22.09 -45.89
CA TYR A 111 -32.01 -21.60 -46.51
C TYR A 111 -31.41 -20.29 -45.95
N MET A 112 -30.15 -20.39 -45.52
CA MET A 112 -29.22 -19.25 -45.36
C MET A 112 -28.85 -18.71 -46.75
N HIS A 113 -29.39 -17.55 -47.16
CA HIS A 113 -28.64 -16.62 -48.05
C HIS A 113 -29.18 -15.18 -48.20
N GLN A 114 -30.29 -14.74 -47.57
CA GLN A 114 -30.83 -13.40 -47.90
C GLN A 114 -31.29 -12.47 -46.76
N TYR A 115 -31.23 -12.84 -45.49
CA TYR A 115 -31.53 -11.90 -44.38
C TYR A 115 -30.28 -11.54 -43.59
N LEU A 116 -29.42 -10.74 -44.23
CA LEU A 116 -28.35 -9.97 -43.60
C LEU A 116 -28.68 -8.49 -43.74
N ALA A 117 -29.72 -8.02 -43.07
CA ALA A 117 -29.96 -6.61 -42.87
C ALA A 117 -30.96 -6.43 -41.72
N GLN A 118 -30.53 -5.73 -40.67
CA GLN A 118 -31.35 -5.20 -39.58
C GLN A 118 -31.93 -6.28 -38.64
N ASP A 119 -31.18 -6.63 -37.58
CA ASP A 119 -31.68 -6.72 -36.21
C ASP A 119 -30.62 -7.34 -35.28
N GLU A 120 -30.45 -6.75 -34.10
CA GLU A 120 -29.46 -7.09 -33.07
C GLU A 120 -29.88 -8.34 -32.28
N THR A 121 -29.80 -9.52 -32.90
CA THR A 121 -29.95 -10.80 -32.18
C THR A 121 -28.71 -11.68 -32.31
N PHE A 122 -28.18 -12.10 -31.17
CA PHE A 122 -26.89 -12.77 -31.02
C PHE A 122 -27.01 -14.28 -31.30
N SER A 123 -26.02 -14.82 -32.02
CA SER A 123 -25.66 -16.24 -32.00
C SER A 123 -24.18 -16.33 -31.61
N LEU A 124 -23.88 -17.15 -30.59
CA LEU A 124 -22.50 -17.40 -30.10
C LEU A 124 -21.59 -17.88 -31.25
N PRO A 125 -20.35 -17.38 -31.37
CA PRO A 125 -19.30 -18.10 -32.06
C PRO A 125 -18.85 -19.25 -31.16
N MET A 126 -19.22 -20.48 -31.52
CA MET A 126 -18.44 -21.62 -31.06
C MET A 126 -17.04 -21.51 -31.67
N ALA A 127 -16.02 -21.81 -30.87
CA ALA A 127 -14.62 -21.89 -31.31
C ALA A 127 -14.51 -22.60 -32.67
N GLU A 128 -13.77 -21.98 -33.60
CA GLU A 128 -13.24 -22.70 -34.76
C GLU A 128 -12.34 -23.82 -34.23
N VAL A 129 -12.89 -25.03 -34.14
CA VAL A 129 -12.10 -26.24 -34.06
C VAL A 129 -11.58 -26.50 -35.47
N ASP A 130 -10.27 -26.39 -35.61
CA ASP A 130 -9.50 -26.72 -36.80
C ASP A 130 -9.98 -28.07 -37.35
N SER A 131 -10.48 -28.08 -38.60
CA SER A 131 -11.23 -29.18 -39.19
C SER A 131 -10.32 -30.31 -39.66
N ARG A 132 -9.56 -30.91 -38.74
CA ARG A 132 -8.75 -32.11 -38.96
C ARG A 132 -8.72 -32.99 -37.71
N ASP A 133 -9.88 -33.50 -37.30
CA ASP A 133 -10.01 -34.85 -36.75
C ASP A 133 -11.48 -35.17 -36.51
N ASP A 134 -12.00 -36.06 -37.35
CA ASP A 134 -13.39 -36.49 -37.37
C ASP A 134 -13.58 -37.63 -36.35
N SER A 135 -13.51 -37.33 -35.06
CA SER A 135 -14.10 -38.14 -33.98
C SER A 135 -13.99 -37.46 -32.61
N SER A 136 -15.11 -37.41 -31.89
CA SER A 136 -15.27 -36.94 -30.49
C SER A 136 -15.51 -35.43 -30.25
N CYS A 137 -16.70 -34.95 -30.64
CA CYS A 137 -17.27 -33.73 -30.05
C CYS A 137 -18.37 -34.14 -29.05
N GLN A 138 -17.99 -34.36 -27.79
CA GLN A 138 -18.95 -34.55 -26.69
C GLN A 138 -19.41 -33.17 -26.20
N VAL A 139 -20.72 -32.89 -26.25
CA VAL A 139 -21.30 -31.68 -25.64
C VAL A 139 -21.22 -31.81 -24.13
N GLU A 140 -20.49 -30.91 -23.48
CA GLU A 140 -20.50 -30.80 -22.03
C GLU A 140 -21.92 -30.48 -21.52
N ALA A 141 -22.38 -31.29 -20.58
CA ALA A 141 -23.63 -31.17 -19.85
C ALA A 141 -23.77 -29.82 -19.12
N ILE A 142 -24.90 -29.12 -19.24
CA ILE A 142 -25.27 -28.03 -18.31
C ILE A 142 -25.59 -28.67 -16.95
N ARG A 143 -24.59 -28.79 -16.08
CA ARG A 143 -24.73 -29.42 -14.75
C ARG A 143 -25.24 -28.47 -13.66
N SER A 144 -25.09 -27.16 -13.83
CA SER A 144 -25.39 -26.13 -12.82
C SER A 144 -26.73 -25.41 -13.09
N PRO A 145 -27.42 -24.89 -12.05
CA PRO A 145 -28.59 -24.03 -12.22
C PRO A 145 -28.22 -22.69 -12.90
N ILE A 146 -29.14 -22.17 -13.72
CA ILE A 146 -29.02 -20.89 -14.43
C ILE A 146 -29.97 -19.88 -13.78
N TYR A 147 -29.44 -18.75 -13.37
CA TYR A 147 -30.21 -17.63 -12.82
C TYR A 147 -30.29 -16.51 -13.86
N GLY A 148 -31.49 -16.21 -14.35
CA GLY A 148 -31.75 -15.03 -15.16
C GLY A 148 -32.16 -13.86 -14.28
N LEU A 149 -31.43 -12.75 -14.38
CA LEU A 149 -31.59 -11.58 -13.51
C LEU A 149 -31.92 -10.37 -14.39
N ASP A 150 -32.99 -9.66 -14.06
CA ASP A 150 -33.35 -8.41 -14.72
C ASP A 150 -34.04 -7.47 -13.72
N ILE A 151 -33.78 -6.17 -13.81
CA ILE A 151 -34.43 -5.17 -12.97
C ILE A 151 -35.88 -4.89 -13.42
N ASN A 152 -36.21 -5.21 -14.68
CA ASN A 152 -37.52 -5.03 -15.26
C ASN A 152 -38.40 -6.27 -15.02
N PRO A 153 -39.46 -6.18 -14.20
CA PRO A 153 -40.34 -7.32 -13.94
C PRO A 153 -41.08 -7.84 -15.18
N ARG A 154 -41.19 -7.04 -16.25
CA ARG A 154 -41.77 -7.49 -17.53
C ARG A 154 -40.82 -8.42 -18.28
N ALA A 155 -39.51 -8.13 -18.26
CA ALA A 155 -38.49 -8.95 -18.92
C ALA A 155 -38.47 -10.37 -18.34
N ILE A 156 -38.64 -10.50 -17.01
CA ILE A 156 -38.76 -11.78 -16.31
C ILE A 156 -39.92 -12.61 -16.86
N LYS A 157 -41.10 -12.01 -17.03
CA LYS A 157 -42.28 -12.71 -17.57
C LYS A 157 -42.06 -13.17 -19.01
N VAL A 158 -41.44 -12.32 -19.82
CA VAL A 158 -41.08 -12.66 -21.21
C VAL A 158 -40.06 -13.82 -21.23
N ALA A 159 -39.10 -13.82 -20.30
CA ALA A 159 -38.11 -14.87 -20.19
C ALA A 159 -38.72 -16.22 -19.77
N TRP A 160 -39.68 -16.23 -18.83
CA TRP A 160 -40.46 -17.43 -18.47
C TRP A 160 -41.23 -17.99 -19.66
N ILE A 161 -41.92 -17.13 -20.42
CA ILE A 161 -42.63 -17.52 -21.64
C ILE A 161 -41.66 -18.16 -22.64
N ASN A 162 -40.51 -17.51 -22.90
CA ASN A 162 -39.47 -18.04 -23.79
C ASN A 162 -38.93 -19.39 -23.30
N LEU A 163 -38.73 -19.56 -22.00
CA LEU A 163 -38.31 -20.82 -21.41
C LEU A 163 -39.33 -21.92 -21.69
N TYR A 164 -40.63 -21.65 -21.51
CA TYR A 164 -41.69 -22.63 -21.77
C TYR A 164 -41.80 -23.02 -23.24
N LEU A 165 -41.60 -22.07 -24.15
CA LEU A 165 -41.59 -22.34 -25.59
C LEU A 165 -40.42 -23.26 -26.00
N ASN A 166 -39.26 -23.09 -25.36
CA ASN A 166 -38.05 -23.84 -25.68
C ASN A 166 -37.86 -25.13 -24.87
N ALA A 167 -38.58 -25.29 -23.76
CA ALA A 167 -38.52 -26.49 -22.93
C ALA A 167 -39.46 -27.61 -23.39
N LEU A 168 -40.37 -27.32 -24.33
CA LEU A 168 -41.40 -28.24 -24.83
C LEU A 168 -41.29 -28.42 -26.35
N ASN A 169 -41.47 -29.65 -26.83
CA ASN A 169 -41.63 -29.97 -28.25
C ASN A 169 -42.96 -29.41 -28.80
N GLY A 170 -43.13 -29.42 -30.13
CA GLY A 170 -44.38 -29.01 -30.80
C GLY A 170 -45.62 -29.79 -30.37
N ASP A 171 -45.45 -31.03 -29.90
CA ASP A 171 -46.51 -31.85 -29.31
C ASP A 171 -46.75 -31.59 -27.81
N GLY A 172 -46.11 -30.55 -27.24
CA GLY A 172 -46.19 -30.18 -25.83
C GLY A 172 -45.45 -31.11 -24.87
N SER A 173 -44.70 -32.11 -25.35
CA SER A 173 -43.88 -32.99 -24.50
C SER A 173 -42.58 -32.30 -24.04
N PRO A 174 -42.10 -32.55 -22.81
CA PRO A 174 -40.88 -31.94 -22.30
C PRO A 174 -39.62 -32.40 -23.06
N ILE A 175 -38.72 -31.47 -23.33
CA ILE A 175 -37.41 -31.74 -23.90
C ILE A 175 -36.46 -32.11 -22.76
N LEU A 176 -36.04 -33.37 -22.74
CA LEU A 176 -35.15 -33.91 -21.72
C LEU A 176 -33.69 -33.88 -22.19
N ASP A 177 -32.79 -33.59 -21.25
CA ASP A 177 -31.35 -33.79 -21.43
C ASP A 177 -30.93 -35.24 -21.12
N HIS A 178 -29.63 -35.51 -21.22
CA HIS A 178 -29.02 -36.82 -20.94
C HIS A 178 -29.12 -37.27 -19.45
N GLU A 179 -29.44 -36.37 -18.52
CA GLU A 179 -29.70 -36.67 -17.11
C GLU A 179 -31.21 -36.83 -16.82
N GLY A 180 -32.06 -36.68 -17.84
CA GLY A 180 -33.52 -36.78 -17.71
C GLY A 180 -34.18 -35.54 -17.11
N LYS A 181 -33.52 -34.38 -17.11
CA LYS A 181 -34.07 -33.09 -16.65
C LYS A 181 -34.46 -32.20 -17.83
N THR A 182 -35.40 -31.28 -17.61
CA THR A 182 -35.81 -30.24 -18.56
C THR A 182 -35.07 -28.93 -18.32
N LEU A 183 -35.15 -27.99 -19.27
CA LEU A 183 -34.69 -26.62 -19.04
C LEU A 183 -35.47 -25.93 -17.90
N ILE A 184 -36.74 -26.29 -17.67
CA ILE A 184 -37.57 -25.75 -16.58
C ILE A 184 -37.00 -26.14 -15.22
N ASP A 185 -36.38 -27.33 -15.12
CA ASP A 185 -35.75 -27.81 -13.88
C ASP A 185 -34.38 -27.16 -13.59
N ARG A 186 -33.87 -26.35 -14.53
CA ARG A 186 -32.49 -25.80 -14.47
C ARG A 186 -32.42 -24.29 -14.52
N VAL A 187 -33.49 -23.58 -14.91
CA VAL A 187 -33.48 -22.12 -15.11
C VAL A 187 -34.51 -21.44 -14.20
N GLU A 188 -34.07 -20.41 -13.49
CA GLU A 188 -34.92 -19.57 -12.63
C GLU A 188 -34.73 -18.10 -13.00
N PHE A 189 -35.79 -17.28 -12.90
CA PHE A 189 -35.71 -15.85 -13.18
C PHE A 189 -36.14 -15.00 -11.97
N TYR A 190 -35.39 -13.93 -11.70
CA TYR A 190 -35.60 -13.06 -10.54
C TYR A 190 -35.47 -11.58 -10.88
N GLU A 191 -36.24 -10.77 -10.15
CA GLU A 191 -36.09 -9.31 -10.16
C GLU A 191 -34.87 -8.93 -9.33
N SER A 192 -33.90 -8.28 -9.98
CA SER A 192 -32.60 -8.00 -9.37
C SER A 192 -31.98 -6.76 -9.99
N ASP A 193 -31.47 -5.87 -9.14
CA ASP A 193 -30.51 -4.85 -9.56
C ASP A 193 -29.14 -5.51 -9.74
N LEU A 194 -28.74 -5.72 -10.99
CA LEU A 194 -27.54 -6.48 -11.37
C LEU A 194 -27.48 -7.83 -10.63
N LEU A 195 -26.43 -8.07 -9.83
CA LEU A 195 -26.19 -9.35 -9.17
C LEU A 195 -26.66 -9.36 -7.70
N ALA A 196 -27.40 -8.33 -7.26
CA ALA A 196 -27.86 -8.19 -5.87
C ALA A 196 -28.59 -9.43 -5.35
N TRP A 197 -29.49 -10.03 -6.15
CA TRP A 197 -30.24 -11.22 -5.72
C TRP A 197 -29.34 -12.40 -5.35
N CYS A 198 -28.27 -12.63 -6.14
CA CYS A 198 -27.26 -13.65 -5.88
C CYS A 198 -26.37 -13.26 -4.69
N LYS A 199 -26.03 -11.98 -4.58
CA LYS A 199 -25.20 -11.42 -3.50
C LYS A 199 -25.85 -11.59 -2.13
N ASP A 200 -27.10 -11.18 -1.99
CA ASP A 200 -27.86 -11.25 -0.73
C ASP A 200 -28.05 -12.69 -0.23
N ARG A 201 -27.95 -13.67 -1.15
CA ARG A 201 -28.09 -15.11 -0.88
C ARG A 201 -26.77 -15.86 -0.84
N ASN A 202 -25.63 -15.16 -1.02
CA ASN A 202 -24.29 -15.75 -1.08
C ASN A 202 -24.16 -16.89 -2.11
N ILE A 203 -24.77 -16.74 -3.29
CA ILE A 203 -24.71 -17.72 -4.37
C ILE A 203 -23.45 -17.50 -5.19
N LEU A 204 -22.56 -18.50 -5.21
CA LEU A 204 -21.32 -18.47 -6.00
C LEU A 204 -21.53 -18.98 -7.43
N LEU A 205 -21.04 -18.22 -8.41
CA LEU A 205 -21.29 -18.41 -9.84
C LEU A 205 -20.04 -18.91 -10.59
N ASP A 206 -20.23 -19.86 -11.50
CA ASP A 206 -19.17 -20.32 -12.42
C ASP A 206 -19.00 -19.39 -13.63
N ARG A 207 -20.10 -18.80 -14.10
CA ARG A 207 -20.13 -17.90 -15.26
C ARG A 207 -21.14 -16.80 -15.02
N ILE A 208 -20.79 -15.58 -15.41
CA ILE A 208 -21.70 -14.44 -15.46
C ILE A 208 -21.74 -13.98 -16.91
N VAL A 209 -22.91 -14.02 -17.55
CA VAL A 209 -23.07 -13.59 -18.93
C VAL A 209 -24.04 -12.42 -18.93
N GLY A 210 -23.62 -11.29 -19.51
CA GLY A 210 -24.42 -10.06 -19.44
C GLY A 210 -24.23 -9.16 -20.65
N CYS A 211 -25.32 -8.57 -21.11
CA CYS A 211 -25.30 -7.40 -21.98
C CYS A 211 -25.81 -6.23 -21.14
N ILE A 212 -24.87 -5.50 -20.53
CA ILE A 212 -25.21 -4.42 -19.60
C ILE A 212 -25.30 -3.11 -20.38
N PRO A 213 -26.42 -2.35 -20.26
CA PRO A 213 -26.60 -1.12 -21.01
C PRO A 213 -25.52 -0.08 -20.67
N GLN A 214 -25.05 0.65 -21.69
CA GLN A 214 -24.13 1.76 -21.55
C GLN A 214 -24.90 3.08 -21.57
N VAL A 215 -25.04 3.72 -20.42
CA VAL A 215 -25.91 4.91 -20.25
C VAL A 215 -25.07 6.15 -19.99
N LEU A 216 -25.06 7.07 -20.96
CA LEU A 216 -24.31 8.30 -20.89
C LEU A 216 -25.11 9.36 -20.12
N ASN A 217 -24.47 9.98 -19.12
CA ASN A 217 -24.96 11.11 -18.33
C ASN A 217 -25.91 10.76 -17.16
N PRO A 218 -25.36 10.51 -15.97
CA PRO A 218 -26.15 10.19 -14.77
C PRO A 218 -26.60 11.42 -13.95
N ASP A 219 -26.46 12.65 -14.48
CA ASP A 219 -26.90 13.87 -13.79
C ASP A 219 -28.44 14.00 -13.81
N PRO A 220 -29.12 13.92 -12.64
CA PRO A 220 -30.58 14.03 -12.56
C PRO A 220 -31.13 15.36 -13.11
N GLU A 221 -30.38 16.47 -12.98
CA GLU A 221 -30.82 17.80 -13.44
C GLU A 221 -30.75 17.95 -14.97
N ALA A 222 -29.77 17.31 -15.62
CA ALA A 222 -29.68 17.26 -17.08
C ALA A 222 -30.74 16.34 -17.69
N MET A 223 -31.04 15.22 -17.01
CA MET A 223 -32.10 14.28 -17.40
C MET A 223 -33.50 14.93 -17.35
N LEU A 224 -33.78 15.78 -16.36
CA LEU A 224 -35.01 16.58 -16.27
C LEU A 224 -35.24 17.49 -17.49
N LYS A 225 -34.18 17.89 -18.21
CA LYS A 225 -34.28 18.70 -19.44
C LYS A 225 -34.49 17.87 -20.72
N MET A 226 -34.16 16.58 -20.72
CA MET A 226 -34.35 15.67 -21.87
C MET A 226 -35.72 15.00 -21.90
N VAL A 227 -36.46 15.04 -20.79
CA VAL A 227 -37.81 14.51 -20.68
C VAL A 227 -38.81 15.45 -21.36
N SER A 228 -39.38 15.04 -22.50
CA SER A 228 -40.54 15.73 -23.07
C SER A 228 -41.75 15.61 -22.13
N GLU A 229 -42.60 16.62 -22.04
CA GLU A 229 -43.84 16.62 -21.21
C GLU A 229 -44.81 15.45 -21.50
N ASN A 230 -44.58 14.68 -22.58
CA ASN A 230 -45.37 13.51 -22.99
C ASN A 230 -44.65 12.16 -22.78
N ALA A 231 -43.54 12.12 -22.03
CA ALA A 231 -42.86 10.86 -21.72
C ALA A 231 -43.73 9.98 -20.81
N SER A 232 -43.90 8.69 -21.15
CA SER A 232 -44.70 7.77 -20.34
C SER A 232 -44.04 7.50 -18.98
N GLU A 233 -44.85 7.28 -17.94
CA GLU A 233 -44.33 6.88 -16.61
C GLU A 233 -43.43 5.63 -16.69
N ASP A 234 -43.74 4.69 -17.60
CA ASP A 234 -42.92 3.50 -17.87
C ASP A 234 -41.54 3.82 -18.47
N PHE A 235 -41.44 4.83 -19.36
CA PHE A 235 -40.17 5.27 -19.96
C PHE A 235 -39.32 6.02 -18.92
N LEU A 236 -39.96 6.84 -18.09
CA LEU A 236 -39.33 7.53 -16.98
C LEU A 236 -38.84 6.56 -15.90
N TYR A 237 -39.61 5.52 -15.58
CA TYR A 237 -39.24 4.46 -14.65
C TYR A 237 -38.07 3.60 -15.18
N SER A 238 -38.07 3.29 -16.47
CA SER A 238 -36.97 2.54 -17.10
C SER A 238 -35.68 3.35 -17.16
N LEU A 239 -35.76 4.65 -17.48
CA LEU A 239 -34.60 5.55 -17.48
C LEU A 239 -34.07 5.83 -16.06
N SER A 240 -34.93 6.07 -15.07
CA SER A 240 -34.49 6.35 -13.70
C SER A 240 -33.69 5.21 -13.07
N ASN A 241 -33.96 3.96 -13.49
CA ASN A 241 -33.34 2.77 -12.90
C ASN A 241 -31.93 2.47 -13.46
N TYR A 242 -31.59 2.94 -14.66
CA TYR A 242 -30.25 2.77 -15.26
C TYR A 242 -29.37 4.03 -15.17
N CYS A 243 -29.95 5.20 -14.86
CA CYS A 243 -29.28 6.50 -14.91
C CYS A 243 -28.72 7.00 -13.56
N GLY A 244 -28.68 6.17 -12.50
CA GLY A 244 -28.10 6.59 -11.22
C GLY A 244 -26.57 6.73 -11.27
N LEU A 245 -26.01 7.79 -10.69
CA LEU A 245 -24.56 7.94 -10.44
C LEU A 245 -24.06 6.74 -9.62
N GLN A 246 -23.17 5.94 -10.19
CA GLN A 246 -22.59 4.77 -9.49
C GLN A 246 -21.38 5.17 -8.62
N GLY A 247 -20.83 6.38 -8.82
CA GLY A 247 -19.69 6.91 -8.08
C GLY A 247 -18.34 6.50 -8.68
N PHE A 248 -18.32 6.07 -9.94
CA PHE A 248 -17.12 5.61 -10.65
C PHE A 248 -16.63 6.65 -11.69
N VAL A 249 -15.33 6.64 -11.98
CA VAL A 249 -14.76 7.46 -13.07
C VAL A 249 -15.37 7.05 -14.41
N GLU A 250 -15.77 5.79 -14.54
CA GLU A 250 -16.39 5.18 -15.70
C GLU A 250 -17.83 5.67 -15.97
N ASP A 251 -18.49 6.32 -15.00
CA ASP A 251 -19.82 6.93 -15.17
C ASP A 251 -19.81 7.99 -16.29
N GLN A 252 -18.72 8.75 -16.44
CA GLN A 252 -18.59 9.78 -17.47
C GLN A 252 -18.59 9.22 -18.91
N PHE A 253 -18.31 7.92 -19.06
CA PHE A 253 -18.29 7.21 -20.34
C PHE A 253 -19.50 6.28 -20.51
N GLY A 254 -20.45 6.31 -19.57
CA GLY A 254 -21.60 5.43 -19.53
C GLY A 254 -21.28 3.96 -19.21
N LEU A 255 -20.15 3.72 -18.55
CA LEU A 255 -19.68 2.38 -18.17
C LEU A 255 -19.87 2.08 -16.67
N GLY A 256 -20.53 2.97 -15.92
CA GLY A 256 -20.74 2.83 -14.47
C GLY A 256 -21.41 1.53 -14.05
N LEU A 257 -22.48 1.12 -14.74
CA LEU A 257 -23.17 -0.14 -14.46
C LEU A 257 -22.29 -1.36 -14.74
N VAL A 258 -21.48 -1.31 -15.80
CA VAL A 258 -20.52 -2.37 -16.14
C VAL A 258 -19.44 -2.47 -15.05
N ALA A 259 -18.94 -1.34 -14.57
CA ALA A 259 -17.98 -1.27 -13.47
C ALA A 259 -18.55 -1.87 -12.18
N ARG A 260 -19.78 -1.51 -11.80
CA ARG A 260 -20.46 -2.09 -10.63
C ARG A 260 -20.67 -3.60 -10.79
N ALA A 261 -21.14 -4.06 -11.94
CA ALA A 261 -21.33 -5.49 -12.20
C ALA A 261 -20.02 -6.28 -12.19
N ALA A 262 -18.92 -5.68 -12.65
CA ALA A 262 -17.59 -6.27 -12.54
C ALA A 262 -17.19 -6.46 -11.06
N GLU A 263 -17.41 -5.46 -10.21
CA GLU A 263 -17.10 -5.54 -8.77
C GLU A 263 -18.00 -6.53 -8.01
N GLU A 264 -19.31 -6.53 -8.27
CA GLU A 264 -20.23 -7.54 -7.74
C GLU A 264 -19.84 -8.96 -8.23
N GLY A 265 -19.36 -9.05 -9.47
CA GLY A 265 -18.81 -10.28 -10.04
C GLY A 265 -17.59 -10.80 -9.29
N ILE A 266 -16.68 -9.92 -8.87
CA ILE A 266 -15.50 -10.32 -8.05
C ILE A 266 -15.95 -11.05 -6.78
N ALA A 267 -16.99 -10.55 -6.10
CA ALA A 267 -17.51 -11.18 -4.89
C ALA A 267 -18.11 -12.57 -5.18
N LEU A 268 -18.87 -12.71 -6.26
CA LEU A 268 -19.70 -13.90 -6.53
C LEU A 268 -19.03 -14.99 -7.38
N LEU A 269 -18.01 -14.67 -8.18
CA LEU A 269 -17.37 -15.67 -9.05
C LEU A 269 -16.61 -16.72 -8.24
N ARG A 270 -16.68 -17.98 -8.65
CA ARG A 270 -15.74 -19.01 -8.20
C ARG A 270 -14.33 -18.73 -8.75
N PRO A 271 -13.25 -19.31 -8.18
CA PRO A 271 -11.88 -19.04 -8.63
C PRO A 271 -11.65 -19.22 -10.14
N ASN A 272 -12.23 -20.26 -10.76
CA ASN A 272 -12.12 -20.50 -12.21
C ASN A 272 -13.30 -19.90 -13.00
N GLY A 273 -14.01 -18.96 -12.39
CA GLY A 273 -15.16 -18.30 -12.97
C GLY A 273 -14.77 -17.29 -14.04
N ALA A 274 -15.70 -16.98 -14.94
CA ALA A 274 -15.49 -15.98 -15.99
C ALA A 274 -16.74 -15.11 -16.17
N MET A 275 -16.53 -13.83 -16.47
CA MET A 275 -17.57 -12.92 -16.93
C MET A 275 -17.49 -12.80 -18.45
N ILE A 276 -18.61 -12.95 -19.14
CA ILE A 276 -18.69 -12.78 -20.59
C ILE A 276 -19.61 -11.61 -20.85
N PHE A 277 -19.02 -10.49 -21.29
CA PHE A 277 -19.76 -9.26 -21.51
C PHE A 277 -19.69 -8.79 -22.95
N ASN A 278 -20.85 -8.35 -23.44
CA ASN A 278 -20.97 -7.64 -24.70
C ASN A 278 -20.77 -6.14 -24.44
N ILE A 279 -19.72 -5.56 -25.00
CA ILE A 279 -19.30 -4.18 -24.74
C ILE A 279 -19.36 -3.38 -26.04
N GLY A 280 -20.15 -2.31 -26.02
CA GLY A 280 -20.18 -1.31 -27.07
C GLY A 280 -18.86 -0.53 -27.08
N GLY A 281 -18.26 -0.36 -28.26
CA GLY A 281 -16.95 0.25 -28.46
C GLY A 281 -16.94 1.77 -28.52
N ARG A 282 -18.08 2.46 -28.26
CA ARG A 282 -18.15 3.93 -28.33
C ARG A 282 -17.14 4.61 -27.39
N PRO A 283 -16.98 4.18 -26.12
CA PRO A 283 -15.96 4.73 -25.20
C PRO A 283 -14.51 4.47 -25.64
N GLY A 284 -14.31 3.69 -26.70
CA GLY A 284 -13.01 3.26 -27.15
C GLY A 284 -12.53 1.98 -26.48
N GLN A 285 -11.73 1.22 -27.23
CA GLN A 285 -11.25 -0.10 -26.79
C GLN A 285 -10.41 0.01 -25.51
N ALA A 286 -9.48 0.96 -25.45
CA ALA A 286 -8.57 1.12 -24.31
C ALA A 286 -9.32 1.44 -22.99
N VAL A 287 -10.39 2.22 -23.05
CA VAL A 287 -11.22 2.54 -21.85
C VAL A 287 -12.00 1.31 -21.39
N SER A 288 -12.56 0.57 -22.36
CA SER A 288 -13.35 -0.63 -22.10
C SER A 288 -12.50 -1.76 -21.50
N GLU A 289 -11.29 -1.97 -22.00
CA GLU A 289 -10.35 -2.96 -21.47
C GLU A 289 -9.85 -2.53 -20.08
N ARG A 290 -9.44 -1.26 -19.93
CA ARG A 290 -8.94 -0.74 -18.65
C ARG A 290 -9.95 -0.90 -17.51
N LEU A 291 -11.26 -0.81 -17.77
CA LEU A 291 -12.32 -1.02 -16.76
C LEU A 291 -12.17 -2.35 -16.02
N PHE A 292 -11.88 -3.43 -16.74
CA PHE A 292 -11.72 -4.77 -16.15
C PHE A 292 -10.30 -4.98 -15.64
N GLU A 293 -9.28 -4.58 -16.41
CA GLU A 293 -7.87 -4.76 -16.02
C GLU A 293 -7.55 -4.11 -14.68
N ARG A 294 -8.02 -2.87 -14.48
CA ARG A 294 -7.80 -2.14 -13.22
C ARG A 294 -8.45 -2.80 -12.00
N ARG A 295 -9.44 -3.67 -12.23
CA ARG A 295 -10.15 -4.46 -11.21
C ARG A 295 -9.56 -5.86 -11.01
N GLY A 296 -8.43 -6.14 -11.67
CA GLY A 296 -7.72 -7.41 -11.54
C GLY A 296 -8.23 -8.50 -12.48
N PHE A 297 -8.89 -8.16 -13.59
CA PHE A 297 -9.26 -9.13 -14.61
C PHE A 297 -8.21 -9.24 -15.72
N HIS A 298 -8.05 -10.43 -16.27
CA HIS A 298 -7.43 -10.68 -17.56
C HIS A 298 -8.54 -10.80 -18.61
N ILE A 299 -8.36 -10.11 -19.74
CA ILE A 299 -9.36 -10.02 -20.79
C ILE A 299 -8.91 -10.85 -21.98
N ASN A 300 -9.77 -11.77 -22.42
CA ASN A 300 -9.64 -12.44 -23.69
C ASN A 300 -10.76 -11.95 -24.63
N LYS A 301 -10.38 -11.40 -25.78
CA LYS A 301 -11.35 -10.90 -26.77
C LYS A 301 -11.82 -12.08 -27.62
N LEU A 302 -13.03 -12.55 -27.35
CA LEU A 302 -13.62 -13.70 -28.05
C LEU A 302 -14.10 -13.34 -29.45
N TRP A 303 -14.62 -12.12 -29.62
CA TRP A 303 -15.21 -11.68 -30.87
C TRP A 303 -15.26 -10.15 -30.96
N GLN A 304 -15.17 -9.60 -32.16
CA GLN A 304 -15.34 -8.17 -32.43
C GLN A 304 -15.96 -7.95 -33.81
N THR A 305 -16.87 -6.97 -33.89
CA THR A 305 -17.40 -6.47 -35.16
C THR A 305 -17.63 -4.96 -35.11
N ARG A 306 -18.14 -4.39 -36.21
CA ARG A 306 -18.68 -3.03 -36.25
C ARG A 306 -20.15 -3.06 -36.62
N VAL A 307 -20.97 -2.37 -35.83
CA VAL A 307 -22.41 -2.25 -36.04
C VAL A 307 -22.76 -0.81 -36.44
N ASN A 308 -23.75 -0.65 -37.31
CA ASN A 308 -24.20 0.67 -37.71
C ASN A 308 -24.89 1.34 -36.52
N GLN A 309 -24.66 2.63 -36.33
CA GLN A 309 -25.42 3.39 -35.34
C GLN A 309 -26.88 3.45 -35.77
N ALA A 310 -27.79 3.14 -34.86
CA ALA A 310 -29.22 3.32 -35.09
C ALA A 310 -29.53 4.82 -35.28
N ALA A 311 -30.42 5.13 -36.23
CA ALA A 311 -30.66 6.50 -36.68
C ALA A 311 -31.33 7.39 -35.61
N ASP A 312 -31.91 6.77 -34.59
CA ASP A 312 -32.59 7.37 -33.44
C ASP A 312 -31.67 7.59 -32.23
N THR A 313 -30.43 7.10 -32.26
CA THR A 313 -29.49 7.32 -31.16
C THR A 313 -28.84 8.69 -31.27
N ASP A 314 -29.17 9.61 -30.34
CA ASP A 314 -28.50 10.90 -30.26
C ASP A 314 -27.08 10.76 -29.68
N ILE A 315 -26.08 11.21 -30.43
CA ILE A 315 -24.68 11.22 -30.03
C ILE A 315 -24.18 12.63 -29.67
N LEU A 316 -25.05 13.65 -29.64
CA LEU A 316 -24.69 15.03 -29.31
C LEU A 316 -24.06 15.15 -27.92
N ALA A 317 -24.55 14.38 -26.94
CA ALA A 317 -23.98 14.33 -25.59
C ALA A 317 -22.50 13.93 -25.61
N LEU A 318 -22.10 13.02 -26.50
CA LEU A 318 -20.70 12.60 -26.66
C LEU A 318 -19.83 13.73 -27.21
N VAL A 319 -20.36 14.53 -28.14
CA VAL A 319 -19.67 15.71 -28.69
C VAL A 319 -19.42 16.77 -27.61
N GLU A 320 -20.37 16.94 -26.69
CA GLU A 320 -20.22 17.84 -25.55
C GLU A 320 -19.16 17.35 -24.55
N ILE A 321 -19.11 16.05 -24.29
CA ILE A 321 -18.07 15.43 -23.45
C ILE A 321 -16.69 15.60 -24.11
N GLU A 322 -16.53 15.35 -25.42
CA GLU A 322 -15.26 15.59 -26.13
C GLU A 322 -14.82 17.06 -26.13
N LYS A 323 -15.77 18.00 -26.01
CA LYS A 323 -15.45 19.43 -25.95
C LYS A 323 -14.80 19.81 -24.62
N ASN A 324 -15.22 19.14 -23.54
CA ASN A 324 -14.83 19.48 -22.16
C ASN A 324 -13.83 18.47 -21.56
N SER A 325 -13.48 17.40 -22.28
CA SER A 325 -12.54 16.36 -21.84
C SER A 325 -11.43 16.14 -22.87
N ARG A 326 -10.35 15.48 -22.45
CA ARG A 326 -9.28 15.00 -23.35
C ARG A 326 -9.59 13.64 -23.98
N HIS A 327 -10.77 13.08 -23.71
CA HIS A 327 -11.16 11.76 -24.20
C HIS A 327 -11.70 11.87 -25.63
N HIS A 328 -11.42 10.84 -26.44
CA HIS A 328 -11.91 10.70 -27.81
C HIS A 328 -12.76 9.44 -27.90
N PHE A 329 -14.03 9.58 -28.28
CA PHE A 329 -14.89 8.43 -28.55
C PHE A 329 -14.54 7.83 -29.91
N GLU A 330 -14.75 6.53 -30.06
CA GLU A 330 -14.38 5.79 -31.27
C GLU A 330 -15.62 5.47 -32.12
N PHE A 331 -15.74 6.20 -33.24
CA PHE A 331 -16.72 5.93 -34.30
C PHE A 331 -16.02 5.59 -35.60
N TYR A 332 -16.74 5.06 -36.58
CA TYR A 332 -16.20 4.69 -37.89
C TYR A 332 -17.13 5.17 -39.00
N MET A 333 -16.56 5.53 -40.15
CA MET A 333 -17.33 5.85 -41.35
C MET A 333 -17.81 4.55 -42.03
N GLY A 334 -18.85 3.94 -41.47
CA GLY A 334 -19.36 2.63 -41.89
C GLY A 334 -18.59 1.45 -41.31
N ARG A 335 -19.00 0.22 -41.66
CA ARG A 335 -18.51 -1.02 -41.01
C ARG A 335 -17.08 -1.43 -41.40
N VAL A 336 -16.61 -0.98 -42.55
CA VAL A 336 -15.36 -1.47 -43.17
C VAL A 336 -14.18 -0.55 -42.85
N CYS A 337 -14.43 0.67 -42.36
CA CYS A 337 -13.37 1.63 -42.06
C CYS A 337 -12.64 1.23 -40.77
N ASP A 338 -11.30 1.20 -40.82
CA ASP A 338 -10.46 0.81 -39.68
C ASP A 338 -9.94 1.97 -38.84
N GLU A 339 -10.01 3.18 -39.37
CA GLU A 339 -9.58 4.39 -38.67
C GLU A 339 -10.74 4.98 -37.85
N PRO A 340 -10.58 5.13 -36.53
CA PRO A 340 -11.61 5.74 -35.71
C PRO A 340 -11.68 7.26 -35.95
N ILE A 341 -12.89 7.80 -35.93
CA ILE A 341 -13.20 9.22 -35.97
C ILE A 341 -13.83 9.65 -34.63
N SER A 342 -13.61 10.90 -34.24
CA SER A 342 -14.19 11.48 -33.02
C SER A 342 -15.71 11.62 -33.09
N ALA A 343 -16.37 11.72 -31.94
CA ALA A 343 -17.81 11.97 -31.86
C ALA A 343 -18.21 13.23 -32.63
N ARG A 344 -17.43 14.32 -32.55
CA ARG A 344 -17.69 15.55 -33.31
C ARG A 344 -17.72 15.32 -34.82
N THR A 345 -16.75 14.57 -35.33
CA THR A 345 -16.66 14.24 -36.77
C THR A 345 -17.81 13.31 -37.16
N ALA A 346 -18.09 12.30 -36.36
CA ALA A 346 -19.18 11.35 -36.58
C ALA A 346 -20.55 12.05 -36.63
N TYR A 347 -20.82 12.97 -35.69
CA TYR A 347 -22.06 13.75 -35.64
C TYR A 347 -22.23 14.63 -36.89
N THR A 348 -21.17 15.33 -37.30
CA THR A 348 -21.20 16.20 -38.47
C THR A 348 -21.39 15.39 -39.75
N TYR A 349 -20.71 14.24 -39.87
CA TYR A 349 -20.83 13.32 -40.99
C TYR A 349 -22.22 12.68 -41.07
N ALA A 350 -22.78 12.25 -39.94
CA ALA A 350 -24.13 11.69 -39.86
C ALA A 350 -25.21 12.72 -40.24
N LYS A 351 -25.09 13.96 -39.76
CA LYS A 351 -25.99 15.07 -40.16
C LYS A 351 -25.91 15.40 -41.65
N ALA A 352 -24.76 15.19 -42.28
CA ALA A 352 -24.59 15.35 -43.72
C ALA A 352 -25.12 14.14 -44.53
N GLY A 353 -25.76 13.15 -43.89
CA GLY A 353 -26.30 11.94 -44.54
C GLY A 353 -25.34 10.76 -44.60
N GLY A 354 -24.15 10.87 -43.99
CA GLY A 354 -23.19 9.78 -43.87
C GLY A 354 -23.65 8.68 -42.90
N LYS A 355 -23.21 7.44 -43.14
CA LYS A 355 -23.49 6.32 -42.22
C LYS A 355 -22.32 6.15 -41.25
N ILE A 356 -22.61 6.17 -39.96
CA ILE A 356 -21.62 5.92 -38.89
C ILE A 356 -21.81 4.54 -38.27
N ALA A 357 -20.71 3.95 -37.81
CA ALA A 357 -20.68 2.68 -37.10
C ALA A 357 -19.86 2.81 -35.81
N HIS A 358 -20.05 1.89 -34.88
CA HIS A 358 -19.24 1.74 -33.68
C HIS A 358 -18.79 0.28 -33.50
N GLY A 359 -17.72 0.06 -32.75
CA GLY A 359 -17.26 -1.28 -32.43
C GLY A 359 -18.23 -2.02 -31.50
N LEU A 360 -18.27 -3.34 -31.59
CA LEU A 360 -18.95 -4.22 -30.64
C LEU A 360 -17.99 -5.37 -30.33
N SER A 361 -17.65 -5.57 -29.06
CA SER A 361 -16.69 -6.59 -28.64
C SER A 361 -17.28 -7.49 -27.57
N VAL A 362 -16.95 -8.78 -27.64
CA VAL A 362 -17.31 -9.76 -26.61
C VAL A 362 -16.04 -10.11 -25.85
N TYR A 363 -16.03 -9.76 -24.58
CA TYR A 363 -14.91 -9.99 -23.67
C TYR A 363 -15.21 -11.14 -22.74
N GLU A 364 -14.27 -12.09 -22.65
CA GLU A 364 -14.17 -13.01 -21.54
C GLU A 364 -13.20 -12.43 -20.51
N CYS A 365 -13.72 -12.06 -19.35
CA CYS A 365 -12.96 -11.50 -18.24
C CYS A 365 -12.80 -12.56 -17.15
N ARG A 366 -11.56 -12.96 -16.87
CA ARG A 366 -11.21 -13.91 -15.79
C ARG A 366 -10.41 -13.20 -14.72
N LEU A 367 -10.63 -13.52 -13.45
CA LEU A 367 -9.86 -12.93 -12.36
C LEU A 367 -8.39 -13.37 -12.44
N ARG A 368 -7.48 -12.42 -12.45
CA ARG A 368 -6.07 -12.66 -12.10
C ARG A 368 -6.04 -13.04 -10.62
N GLN A 369 -5.26 -14.05 -10.26
CA GLN A 369 -5.07 -14.49 -8.86
C GLN A 369 -6.36 -14.37 -7.99
N PRO A 370 -7.40 -15.18 -8.26
CA PRO A 370 -8.77 -14.92 -7.78
C PRO A 370 -8.91 -14.72 -6.27
N LYS A 371 -8.11 -15.46 -5.47
CA LYS A 371 -8.12 -15.37 -4.01
C LYS A 371 -7.56 -14.01 -3.55
N GLN A 372 -6.49 -13.55 -4.16
CA GLN A 372 -5.80 -12.30 -3.86
C GLN A 372 -6.68 -11.10 -4.22
N VAL A 373 -7.25 -11.08 -5.43
CA VAL A 373 -8.15 -10.00 -5.86
C VAL A 373 -9.38 -9.91 -4.96
N LYS A 374 -10.03 -11.04 -4.65
CA LYS A 374 -11.15 -11.05 -3.69
C LYS A 374 -10.76 -10.51 -2.31
N THR A 375 -9.57 -10.85 -1.82
CA THR A 375 -9.06 -10.35 -0.54
C THR A 375 -8.92 -8.82 -0.55
N ILE A 376 -8.37 -8.24 -1.63
CA ILE A 376 -8.22 -6.79 -1.79
C ILE A 376 -9.59 -6.10 -1.77
N PHE A 377 -10.54 -6.59 -2.58
CA PHE A 377 -11.88 -5.99 -2.66
C PHE A 377 -12.68 -6.15 -1.37
N ASN A 378 -12.49 -7.25 -0.62
CA ASN A 378 -13.10 -7.43 0.70
C ASN A 378 -12.52 -6.46 1.74
N PHE A 379 -11.22 -6.13 1.67
CA PHE A 379 -10.65 -5.12 2.58
C PHE A 379 -11.18 -3.71 2.28
N LEU A 380 -11.49 -3.42 1.03
CA LEU A 380 -12.07 -2.15 0.57
C LEU A 380 -13.61 -2.14 0.58
N SER A 381 -14.26 -3.10 1.24
CA SER A 381 -15.71 -3.10 1.38
C SER A 381 -16.16 -2.14 2.48
N GLU A 382 -17.34 -1.52 2.31
CA GLU A 382 -18.04 -0.66 3.29
C GLU A 382 -17.28 0.63 3.70
N GLY A 383 -17.74 1.80 3.21
CA GLY A 383 -17.28 3.12 3.65
C GLY A 383 -16.02 3.67 2.98
N PHE A 384 -15.40 2.92 2.06
CA PHE A 384 -14.18 3.31 1.36
C PHE A 384 -14.32 3.33 -0.18
N GLU A 385 -15.49 3.73 -0.69
CA GLU A 385 -15.79 3.73 -2.14
C GLU A 385 -14.79 4.57 -2.95
N LYS A 386 -14.33 5.70 -2.40
CA LYS A 386 -13.31 6.56 -3.04
C LYS A 386 -11.99 5.81 -3.23
N THR A 387 -11.53 5.09 -2.21
CA THR A 387 -10.30 4.29 -2.26
C THR A 387 -10.45 3.12 -3.22
N ARG A 388 -11.59 2.43 -3.19
CA ARG A 388 -11.93 1.37 -4.14
C ARG A 388 -11.93 1.87 -5.58
N GLY A 389 -12.50 3.05 -5.83
CA GLY A 389 -12.47 3.72 -7.13
C GLY A 389 -11.08 4.20 -7.57
N ALA A 390 -10.12 4.35 -6.64
CA ALA A 390 -8.73 4.71 -6.92
C ALA A 390 -7.82 3.49 -7.16
N LEU A 391 -8.30 2.27 -6.87
CA LEU A 391 -7.56 1.04 -7.13
C LEU A 391 -7.28 0.90 -8.63
N ASP A 392 -6.02 0.63 -8.96
CA ASP A 392 -5.60 0.32 -10.33
C ASP A 392 -4.68 -0.90 -10.30
N LEU A 393 -5.18 -2.02 -10.80
CA LEU A 393 -4.44 -3.28 -10.97
C LEU A 393 -4.07 -3.54 -12.43
N SER A 394 -4.13 -2.53 -13.31
CA SER A 394 -3.66 -2.66 -14.70
C SER A 394 -2.14 -2.50 -14.77
N PHE A 395 -1.47 -3.36 -15.54
CA PHE A 395 -0.02 -3.31 -15.72
C PHE A 395 0.35 -3.71 -17.14
N LYS A 396 1.46 -3.16 -17.64
CA LYS A 396 2.03 -3.54 -18.95
C LYS A 396 2.68 -4.93 -18.91
N GLU A 397 3.33 -5.26 -17.81
CA GLU A 397 4.03 -6.52 -17.61
C GLU A 397 3.27 -7.40 -16.60
N GLU A 398 3.00 -8.65 -16.97
CA GLU A 398 2.22 -9.55 -16.12
C GLU A 398 2.94 -9.92 -14.82
N ALA A 399 4.27 -10.07 -14.86
CA ALA A 399 5.06 -10.36 -13.67
C ALA A 399 4.95 -9.27 -12.60
N VAL A 400 4.96 -7.99 -13.02
CA VAL A 400 4.77 -6.84 -12.12
C VAL A 400 3.36 -6.81 -11.54
N ALA A 401 2.36 -7.19 -12.34
CA ALA A 401 0.98 -7.32 -11.88
C ALA A 401 0.83 -8.40 -10.82
N ASP A 402 1.40 -9.58 -11.08
CA ASP A 402 1.32 -10.72 -10.20
C ASP A 402 1.96 -10.42 -8.84
N GLU A 403 3.12 -9.74 -8.86
CA GLU A 403 3.82 -9.31 -7.66
C GLU A 403 3.00 -8.30 -6.85
N LYS A 404 2.50 -7.24 -7.49
CA LYS A 404 1.74 -6.19 -6.79
C LYS A 404 0.40 -6.69 -6.27
N ILE A 405 -0.34 -7.52 -7.02
CA ILE A 405 -1.61 -8.09 -6.58
C ILE A 405 -1.40 -8.99 -5.36
N ALA A 406 -0.38 -9.84 -5.39
CA ALA A 406 -0.08 -10.73 -4.28
C ALA A 406 0.37 -9.94 -3.03
N PHE A 407 1.20 -8.90 -3.22
CA PHE A 407 1.57 -7.97 -2.15
C PHE A 407 0.37 -7.25 -1.54
N LEU A 408 -0.51 -6.65 -2.35
CA LEU A 408 -1.67 -5.92 -1.87
C LEU A 408 -2.63 -6.85 -1.10
N ALA A 409 -2.79 -8.10 -1.52
CA ALA A 409 -3.59 -9.07 -0.78
C ALA A 409 -2.99 -9.40 0.60
N HIS A 410 -1.66 -9.58 0.68
CA HIS A 410 -0.97 -9.76 1.96
C HIS A 410 -1.08 -8.52 2.86
N LEU A 411 -0.91 -7.32 2.28
CA LEU A 411 -1.07 -6.05 2.99
C LEU A 411 -2.50 -5.90 3.55
N ALA A 412 -3.53 -6.16 2.75
CA ALA A 412 -4.93 -6.13 3.18
C ALA A 412 -5.20 -7.09 4.36
N GLN A 413 -4.74 -8.34 4.28
CA GLN A 413 -4.89 -9.31 5.38
C GLN A 413 -4.16 -8.85 6.65
N THR A 414 -2.96 -8.32 6.48
CA THR A 414 -2.11 -7.86 7.58
C THR A 414 -2.75 -6.66 8.28
N LEU A 415 -3.18 -5.65 7.53
CA LEU A 415 -3.85 -4.46 8.08
C LEU A 415 -5.16 -4.79 8.80
N THR A 416 -5.90 -5.79 8.31
CA THR A 416 -7.13 -6.26 8.97
C THR A 416 -6.84 -6.79 10.37
N GLY A 417 -5.79 -7.60 10.53
CA GLY A 417 -5.41 -8.20 11.83
C GLY A 417 -4.48 -7.35 12.71
N MET A 418 -3.87 -6.30 12.16
CA MET A 418 -2.84 -5.49 12.83
C MET A 418 -3.47 -4.44 13.75
N PRO A 419 -3.26 -4.45 15.08
CA PRO A 419 -3.85 -3.44 15.96
C PRO A 419 -3.23 -2.05 15.77
N TYR A 420 -1.92 -1.99 15.51
CA TYR A 420 -1.14 -0.77 15.31
C TYR A 420 0.09 -1.07 14.44
N PHE A 421 0.71 -0.03 13.86
CA PHE A 421 1.93 -0.18 13.09
C PHE A 421 3.15 -0.26 13.99
N PRO A 422 3.92 -1.37 13.99
CA PRO A 422 5.03 -1.54 14.91
C PRO A 422 6.24 -0.71 14.50
N LEU A 423 6.98 -0.22 15.50
CA LEU A 423 8.32 0.30 15.29
C LEU A 423 9.29 -0.90 15.26
N GLU A 424 10.14 -0.97 14.24
CA GLU A 424 11.08 -2.09 14.09
C GLU A 424 12.30 -1.94 15.02
N LEU A 425 13.08 -3.01 15.16
CA LEU A 425 14.36 -2.93 15.88
C LEU A 425 15.39 -2.14 15.06
N PRO A 426 16.39 -1.49 15.68
CA PRO A 426 17.49 -0.84 14.95
C PRO A 426 18.26 -1.79 14.02
N THR A 427 18.30 -3.08 14.35
CA THR A 427 18.88 -4.14 13.50
C THR A 427 18.00 -4.53 12.31
N GLY A 428 16.76 -4.06 12.25
CA GLY A 428 15.72 -4.55 11.34
C GLY A 428 14.80 -5.59 11.94
N SER A 429 13.72 -5.87 11.22
CA SER A 429 12.67 -6.81 11.61
C SER A 429 13.19 -8.23 11.79
N PRO A 430 12.92 -8.89 12.93
CA PRO A 430 13.28 -10.29 13.13
C PRO A 430 12.71 -11.21 12.05
N VAL A 431 11.47 -10.94 11.61
CA VAL A 431 10.81 -11.70 10.55
C VAL A 431 11.54 -11.52 9.23
N PHE A 432 11.83 -10.27 8.85
CA PHE A 432 12.51 -9.97 7.59
C PHE A 432 13.94 -10.53 7.55
N ARG A 433 14.72 -10.38 8.63
CA ARG A 433 16.04 -11.02 8.77
C ARG A 433 15.96 -12.55 8.69
N GLY A 434 14.91 -13.13 9.28
CA GLY A 434 14.56 -14.54 9.18
C GLY A 434 14.35 -14.99 7.73
N LEU A 435 13.58 -14.21 6.97
CA LEU A 435 13.31 -14.48 5.55
C LEU A 435 14.57 -14.33 4.69
N ILE A 436 15.38 -13.29 4.90
CA ILE A 436 16.67 -13.10 4.19
C ILE A 436 17.60 -14.28 4.44
N SER A 437 17.82 -14.64 5.71
CA SER A 437 18.70 -15.76 6.05
C SER A 437 18.18 -17.08 5.49
N SER A 438 16.85 -17.28 5.47
CA SER A 438 16.23 -18.47 4.88
C SER A 438 16.40 -18.50 3.36
N PHE A 439 16.23 -17.37 2.68
CA PHE A 439 16.45 -17.26 1.24
C PHE A 439 17.90 -17.60 0.88
N LEU A 440 18.88 -17.01 1.57
CA LEU A 440 20.30 -17.27 1.33
C LEU A 440 20.68 -18.73 1.64
N ARG A 441 20.10 -19.34 2.69
CA ARG A 441 20.30 -20.77 2.99
C ARG A 441 19.70 -21.68 1.93
N ASN A 442 18.48 -21.41 1.49
CA ASN A 442 17.73 -22.31 0.63
C ASN A 442 18.18 -22.22 -0.83
N TYR A 443 18.39 -21.01 -1.34
CA TYR A 443 18.72 -20.76 -2.75
C TYR A 443 20.23 -20.67 -3.02
N HIS A 444 21.02 -20.15 -2.08
CA HIS A 444 22.46 -19.96 -2.26
C HIS A 444 23.32 -20.86 -1.36
N ARG A 445 22.70 -21.70 -0.52
CA ARG A 445 23.39 -22.62 0.41
C ARG A 445 24.34 -21.91 1.39
N VAL A 446 24.11 -20.63 1.66
CA VAL A 446 24.92 -19.85 2.61
C VAL A 446 24.40 -20.09 4.03
N PRO A 447 25.19 -20.67 4.95
CA PRO A 447 24.73 -21.14 6.27
C PRO A 447 24.56 -20.00 7.30
N LEU A 448 23.81 -18.95 6.96
CA LEU A 448 23.63 -17.78 7.84
C LEU A 448 22.49 -17.97 8.82
N THR A 449 22.52 -17.20 9.90
CA THR A 449 21.42 -17.03 10.86
C THR A 449 20.87 -15.60 10.75
N PRO A 450 19.67 -15.30 11.26
CA PRO A 450 19.17 -13.92 11.34
C PRO A 450 20.16 -12.99 12.06
N GLU A 451 20.91 -13.50 13.03
CA GLU A 451 21.94 -12.80 13.82
C GLU A 451 23.08 -12.27 12.94
N SER A 452 23.36 -12.88 11.79
CA SER A 452 24.37 -12.43 10.82
C SER A 452 23.92 -11.28 9.90
N VAL A 453 22.67 -10.83 10.03
CA VAL A 453 22.05 -9.85 9.12
C VAL A 453 21.60 -8.60 9.90
N ALA A 454 21.92 -7.42 9.38
CA ALA A 454 21.35 -6.13 9.85
C ALA A 454 20.68 -5.39 8.68
N VAL A 455 19.55 -4.72 8.91
CA VAL A 455 18.75 -4.04 7.88
C VAL A 455 18.76 -2.54 8.09
N LEU A 456 19.11 -1.81 7.05
CA LEU A 456 19.23 -0.35 7.03
C LEU A 456 18.41 0.25 5.87
N PRO A 457 18.07 1.55 5.90
CA PRO A 457 17.15 2.12 4.91
C PRO A 457 17.70 2.17 3.47
N SER A 458 19.01 2.31 3.28
CA SER A 458 19.62 2.41 1.93
C SER A 458 21.09 2.02 1.94
N ARG A 459 21.66 1.77 0.75
CA ARG A 459 23.10 1.48 0.62
C ARG A 459 23.97 2.68 1.01
N SER A 460 23.53 3.89 0.70
CA SER A 460 24.26 5.12 1.04
C SER A 460 24.36 5.32 2.55
N ILE A 461 23.29 5.01 3.29
CA ILE A 461 23.26 5.11 4.75
C ILE A 461 24.15 4.05 5.40
N VAL A 462 24.17 2.83 4.86
CA VAL A 462 25.11 1.79 5.32
C VAL A 462 26.54 2.28 5.23
N ILE A 463 26.95 2.80 4.06
CA ILE A 463 28.32 3.25 3.81
C ILE A 463 28.66 4.47 4.68
N GLU A 464 27.76 5.46 4.78
CA GLU A 464 27.96 6.63 5.65
C GLU A 464 28.12 6.21 7.12
N ASN A 465 27.29 5.29 7.61
CA ASN A 465 27.37 4.80 8.99
C ASN A 465 28.66 4.02 9.25
N ILE A 466 29.12 3.19 8.32
CA ILE A 466 30.41 2.48 8.43
C ILE A 466 31.55 3.49 8.52
N ILE A 467 31.60 4.48 7.64
CA ILE A 467 32.68 5.48 7.64
C ILE A 467 32.64 6.33 8.92
N ARG A 468 31.46 6.70 9.44
CA ARG A 468 31.32 7.40 10.73
C ARG A 468 31.76 6.56 11.92
N LEU A 469 31.42 5.27 11.91
CA LEU A 469 31.72 4.34 12.99
C LEU A 469 33.23 4.15 13.16
N PHE A 470 33.96 4.01 12.06
CA PHE A 470 35.42 3.82 12.08
C PHE A 470 36.21 5.13 12.05
N ALA A 471 35.65 6.22 11.51
CA ALA A 471 36.32 7.50 11.27
C ALA A 471 37.75 7.35 10.69
N PRO A 472 37.92 6.65 9.55
CA PRO A 472 39.24 6.36 9.01
C PRO A 472 39.93 7.64 8.51
N LYS A 473 41.25 7.74 8.70
CA LYS A 473 42.06 8.80 8.08
C LYS A 473 42.03 8.70 6.55
N LEU A 474 42.02 7.47 6.04
CA LEU A 474 41.89 7.18 4.62
C LEU A 474 40.96 5.99 4.37
N ALA A 475 39.91 6.24 3.59
CA ALA A 475 39.04 5.22 3.03
C ALA A 475 39.12 5.21 1.49
N LEU A 476 39.12 4.02 0.90
CA LEU A 476 38.88 3.84 -0.53
C LEU A 476 37.42 3.48 -0.75
N VAL A 477 36.71 4.21 -1.60
CA VAL A 477 35.29 3.96 -1.88
C VAL A 477 35.07 3.93 -3.39
N ASP A 478 34.35 2.93 -3.91
CA ASP A 478 34.01 2.86 -5.33
C ASP A 478 33.38 4.16 -5.84
N ALA A 479 33.81 4.61 -7.02
CA ALA A 479 33.38 5.86 -7.62
C ALA A 479 31.84 5.98 -7.81
N ASN A 480 31.12 4.87 -7.94
CA ASN A 480 29.66 4.91 -8.03
C ASN A 480 28.97 5.08 -6.67
N LEU A 481 29.68 4.83 -5.58
CA LEU A 481 29.16 4.91 -4.21
C LEU A 481 29.54 6.23 -3.51
N THR A 482 30.52 6.97 -4.05
CA THR A 482 31.01 8.24 -3.47
C THR A 482 30.04 9.40 -3.61
N ARG A 483 29.20 9.42 -4.65
CA ARG A 483 28.23 10.52 -4.94
C ARG A 483 27.35 10.91 -3.76
N SER A 484 27.15 9.94 -2.89
CA SER A 484 26.26 9.97 -1.76
C SER A 484 26.96 10.67 -0.56
N LEU A 485 28.27 10.47 -0.40
CA LEU A 485 29.03 10.87 0.79
C LEU A 485 29.19 12.39 0.95
N PRO A 486 29.41 12.87 2.19
CA PRO A 486 29.71 14.27 2.46
C PRO A 486 30.85 14.81 1.58
N LYS A 487 30.61 15.92 0.87
CA LYS A 487 31.58 16.54 -0.05
C LYS A 487 32.94 16.77 0.60
N LYS A 488 32.96 17.20 1.87
CA LYS A 488 34.19 17.45 2.63
C LYS A 488 35.10 16.23 2.70
N TRP A 489 34.55 15.02 2.81
CA TRP A 489 35.33 13.78 2.87
C TRP A 489 36.00 13.46 1.52
N ILE A 490 35.39 13.89 0.42
CA ILE A 490 35.89 13.63 -0.94
C ILE A 490 36.91 14.70 -1.36
N THR A 491 36.71 15.94 -0.91
CA THR A 491 37.58 17.07 -1.26
C THR A 491 38.80 17.21 -0.36
N SER A 492 38.83 16.56 0.80
CA SER A 492 39.98 16.58 1.69
C SER A 492 41.17 15.84 1.06
N MET A 493 42.37 16.36 1.28
CA MET A 493 43.59 15.72 0.80
C MET A 493 44.18 14.84 1.90
N PRO A 494 44.62 13.61 1.58
CA PRO A 494 45.28 12.75 2.56
C PRO A 494 46.60 13.37 3.04
N SER A 495 46.76 13.51 4.36
CA SER A 495 48.02 13.90 4.98
C SER A 495 48.96 12.68 5.02
N PHE A 496 50.01 12.69 4.19
CA PHE A 496 51.01 11.62 4.14
C PHE A 496 52.26 11.87 5.00
N GLU A 497 52.29 12.94 5.82
CA GLU A 497 53.45 13.30 6.63
C GLU A 497 53.39 12.72 8.05
N ASP A 498 54.28 11.77 8.33
CA ASP A 498 54.75 11.45 9.68
C ASP A 498 55.82 12.48 10.08
N SER A 499 55.44 13.70 10.51
CA SER A 499 56.42 14.70 10.95
C SER A 499 56.65 14.61 12.46
N ALA A 500 57.57 13.73 12.83
CA ALA A 500 58.37 13.85 14.05
C ALA A 500 59.31 15.06 13.93
N GLU A 501 58.78 16.29 13.97
CA GLU A 501 59.56 17.49 14.30
C GLU A 501 58.59 18.63 14.66
N ALA A 502 58.34 18.72 15.97
CA ALA A 502 57.51 19.75 16.58
C ALA A 502 58.17 21.13 16.46
N ASN A 503 57.42 22.11 15.96
CA ASN A 503 57.58 23.51 16.34
C ASN A 503 56.22 24.14 16.65
N GLY A 504 55.81 23.99 17.91
CA GLY A 504 55.46 25.14 18.75
C GLY A 504 54.18 25.94 18.52
N ASN A 505 53.26 25.56 17.63
CA ASN A 505 51.90 26.15 17.61
C ASN A 505 50.85 25.04 17.45
N HIS A 506 50.37 24.53 18.57
CA HIS A 506 49.25 23.58 18.63
C HIS A 506 47.93 24.27 18.24
N THR A 507 47.60 24.24 16.96
CA THR A 507 46.20 24.11 16.53
C THR A 507 45.99 22.65 16.17
N ALA A 508 44.94 22.04 16.73
CA ALA A 508 44.65 20.60 16.72
C ALA A 508 44.98 19.89 15.39
N VAL A 509 45.65 18.74 15.48
CA VAL A 509 45.84 17.80 14.37
C VAL A 509 44.44 17.44 13.85
N ASP A 510 44.18 17.79 12.59
CA ASP A 510 42.85 17.70 11.98
C ASP A 510 42.46 16.23 11.80
N ASP A 511 41.47 15.80 12.58
CA ASP A 511 40.96 14.43 12.70
C ASP A 511 39.98 14.13 11.54
N SER A 512 40.35 14.57 10.32
CA SER A 512 39.45 14.66 9.17
C SER A 512 39.46 13.39 8.31
N ILE A 513 38.26 12.81 8.16
CA ILE A 513 38.01 11.63 7.31
C ILE A 513 38.31 11.99 5.85
N THR A 514 39.16 11.22 5.19
CA THR A 514 39.44 11.37 3.75
C THR A 514 39.01 10.15 2.96
N VAL A 515 38.27 10.37 1.88
CA VAL A 515 37.75 9.35 0.97
C VAL A 515 38.34 9.56 -0.41
N ILE A 516 38.99 8.54 -0.95
CA ILE A 516 39.50 8.52 -2.32
C ILE A 516 38.66 7.55 -3.16
N GLU A 517 38.30 7.98 -4.36
CA GLU A 517 37.53 7.17 -5.29
C GLU A 517 38.36 5.98 -5.80
N ALA A 518 37.77 4.79 -5.75
CA ALA A 518 38.33 3.56 -6.28
C ALA A 518 37.63 3.15 -7.59
N PRO A 519 38.36 2.57 -8.57
CA PRO A 519 37.76 1.97 -9.75
C PRO A 519 37.09 0.64 -9.42
N GLN A 520 36.25 0.13 -10.32
CA GLN A 520 35.50 -1.14 -10.12
C GLN A 520 36.33 -2.41 -10.34
N ARG A 521 37.45 -2.31 -11.06
CA ARG A 521 38.25 -3.48 -11.43
C ARG A 521 39.11 -3.94 -10.26
N THR A 522 38.99 -5.21 -9.89
CA THR A 522 39.66 -5.80 -8.72
C THR A 522 41.18 -5.64 -8.75
N ASP A 523 41.81 -5.77 -9.91
CA ASP A 523 43.27 -5.63 -10.05
C ASP A 523 43.75 -4.20 -9.79
N LEU A 524 42.96 -3.19 -10.18
CA LEU A 524 43.26 -1.78 -9.92
C LEU A 524 43.02 -1.43 -8.45
N VAL A 525 41.92 -1.89 -7.85
CA VAL A 525 41.65 -1.71 -6.41
C VAL A 525 42.78 -2.33 -5.59
N THR A 526 43.20 -3.53 -5.94
CA THR A 526 44.32 -4.23 -5.29
C THR A 526 45.61 -3.42 -5.35
N GLN A 527 45.89 -2.73 -6.46
CA GLN A 527 47.04 -1.83 -6.56
C GLN A 527 46.88 -0.63 -5.63
N LEU A 528 45.72 0.04 -5.63
CA LEU A 528 45.47 1.17 -4.75
C LEU A 528 45.60 0.79 -3.26
N VAL A 529 45.03 -0.34 -2.85
CA VAL A 529 45.14 -0.84 -1.47
C VAL A 529 46.60 -1.08 -1.08
N LYS A 530 47.42 -1.64 -1.99
CA LYS A 530 48.87 -1.85 -1.75
C LYS A 530 49.63 -0.55 -1.55
N PHE A 531 49.36 0.46 -2.37
CA PHE A 531 50.13 1.71 -2.36
C PHE A 531 49.65 2.71 -1.31
N LEU A 532 48.33 2.83 -1.13
CA LEU A 532 47.72 3.84 -0.27
C LEU A 532 47.49 3.34 1.15
N LYS A 533 47.46 2.02 1.38
CA LYS A 533 47.25 1.38 2.68
C LYS A 533 46.06 2.00 3.45
N PRO A 534 44.85 2.02 2.85
CA PRO A 534 43.67 2.57 3.51
C PRO A 534 43.29 1.75 4.74
N GLN A 535 42.54 2.36 5.65
CA GLN A 535 42.01 1.65 6.83
C GLN A 535 40.66 0.99 6.54
N VAL A 536 39.90 1.55 5.59
CA VAL A 536 38.60 1.04 5.15
C VAL A 536 38.56 1.01 3.62
N VAL A 537 38.03 -0.07 3.06
CA VAL A 537 37.80 -0.24 1.62
C VAL A 537 36.33 -0.60 1.40
N VAL A 538 35.61 0.23 0.67
CA VAL A 538 34.23 0.00 0.23
C VAL A 538 34.25 -0.15 -1.29
N THR A 539 33.94 -1.31 -1.82
CA THR A 539 34.04 -1.55 -3.27
C THR A 539 32.95 -2.46 -3.81
N THR A 540 32.84 -2.57 -5.13
CA THR A 540 31.99 -3.54 -5.83
C THR A 540 32.84 -4.35 -6.81
N LEU A 541 32.26 -5.39 -7.42
CA LEU A 541 32.92 -6.17 -8.46
C LEU A 541 32.27 -5.91 -9.82
N ALA A 542 33.09 -5.92 -10.87
CA ALA A 542 32.58 -5.92 -12.24
C ALA A 542 31.75 -7.20 -12.51
N SER A 543 30.74 -7.12 -13.40
CA SER A 543 29.78 -8.22 -13.63
C SER A 543 30.43 -9.55 -14.04
N PHE A 544 31.57 -9.52 -14.74
CA PHE A 544 32.30 -10.74 -15.11
C PHE A 544 33.13 -11.31 -13.95
N GLU A 545 33.60 -10.46 -13.01
CA GLU A 545 34.35 -10.88 -11.82
C GLU A 545 33.40 -11.49 -10.77
N MET A 546 32.12 -11.11 -10.78
CA MET A 546 31.10 -11.64 -9.89
C MET A 546 30.72 -13.11 -10.18
N GLN A 547 31.15 -13.69 -11.31
CA GLN A 547 30.79 -15.06 -11.69
C GLN A 547 31.54 -16.14 -10.88
N THR A 548 32.70 -15.80 -10.30
CA THR A 548 33.54 -16.74 -9.53
C THR A 548 34.05 -16.09 -8.25
N SER A 549 34.49 -16.87 -7.25
CA SER A 549 35.01 -16.33 -5.99
C SER A 549 36.40 -15.69 -6.10
N THR A 550 37.13 -15.92 -7.19
CA THR A 550 38.54 -15.53 -7.35
C THR A 550 38.84 -14.05 -7.05
N ALA A 551 38.05 -13.14 -7.61
CA ALA A 551 38.24 -11.70 -7.42
C ALA A 551 37.98 -11.29 -5.96
N PHE A 552 36.95 -11.89 -5.35
CA PHE A 552 36.63 -11.65 -3.96
C PHE A 552 37.72 -12.14 -3.01
N GLU A 553 38.25 -13.36 -3.25
CA GLU A 553 39.38 -13.91 -2.50
C GLU A 553 40.62 -13.02 -2.59
N GLN A 554 40.94 -12.47 -3.76
CA GLN A 554 42.06 -11.53 -3.93
C GLN A 554 41.88 -10.26 -3.09
N LEU A 555 40.65 -9.73 -2.99
CA LEU A 555 40.34 -8.57 -2.16
C LEU A 555 40.46 -8.90 -0.66
N LEU A 556 39.98 -10.06 -0.24
CA LEU A 556 40.12 -10.52 1.15
C LEU A 556 41.59 -10.59 1.56
N ASP A 557 42.42 -11.25 0.74
CA ASP A 557 43.85 -11.42 0.98
C ASP A 557 44.61 -10.10 1.06
N ILE A 558 44.32 -9.16 0.13
CA ILE A 558 45.08 -7.91 0.10
C ILE A 558 44.67 -6.96 1.23
N THR A 559 43.40 -6.91 1.56
CA THR A 559 42.90 -6.08 2.67
C THR A 559 43.39 -6.60 4.01
N GLU A 560 43.46 -7.91 4.20
CA GLU A 560 44.07 -8.52 5.38
C GLU A 560 45.56 -8.14 5.51
N LYS A 561 46.34 -8.23 4.42
CA LYS A 561 47.77 -7.88 4.40
C LYS A 561 48.08 -6.44 4.80
N VAL A 562 47.18 -5.50 4.52
CA VAL A 562 47.34 -4.09 4.92
C VAL A 562 46.52 -3.73 6.16
N SER A 563 45.85 -4.71 6.78
CA SER A 563 44.92 -4.52 7.92
C SER A 563 43.79 -3.50 7.63
N ALA A 564 43.28 -3.51 6.41
CA ALA A 564 42.11 -2.73 6.00
C ALA A 564 40.82 -3.54 6.20
N ARG A 565 39.74 -2.90 6.65
CA ARG A 565 38.41 -3.52 6.67
C ARG A 565 37.77 -3.44 5.28
N LEU A 566 37.23 -4.56 4.80
CA LEU A 566 36.59 -4.68 3.49
C LEU A 566 35.07 -4.68 3.61
N PHE A 567 34.42 -3.78 2.88
CA PHE A 567 32.97 -3.74 2.70
C PHE A 567 32.68 -3.91 1.20
N LEU A 568 32.06 -5.03 0.83
CA LEU A 568 31.76 -5.34 -0.56
C LEU A 568 30.28 -5.15 -0.87
N ASP A 569 29.96 -4.23 -1.76
CA ASP A 569 28.61 -4.04 -2.29
C ASP A 569 28.33 -5.00 -3.45
N ILE A 570 27.33 -5.87 -3.27
CA ILE A 570 26.84 -6.79 -4.30
C ILE A 570 25.42 -6.45 -4.75
N SER A 571 24.93 -5.24 -4.47
CA SER A 571 23.54 -4.81 -4.67
C SER A 571 23.05 -5.05 -6.10
N ASP A 572 23.86 -4.68 -7.10
CA ASP A 572 23.51 -4.84 -8.52
C ASP A 572 23.50 -6.32 -8.98
N HIS A 573 24.08 -7.22 -8.19
CA HIS A 573 24.26 -8.64 -8.51
C HIS A 573 23.41 -9.58 -7.65
N LEU A 574 22.59 -9.03 -6.74
CA LEU A 574 21.60 -9.79 -5.99
C LEU A 574 20.32 -9.95 -6.83
N GLU A 575 19.78 -11.17 -6.87
CA GLU A 575 18.57 -11.51 -7.61
C GLU A 575 17.61 -12.27 -6.70
N LEU A 576 16.43 -11.68 -6.45
CA LEU A 576 15.36 -12.34 -5.71
C LEU A 576 14.52 -13.16 -6.70
N SER A 577 14.95 -14.39 -6.96
CA SER A 577 14.33 -15.29 -7.94
C SER A 577 14.25 -16.72 -7.40
N SER A 578 13.33 -17.50 -7.95
CA SER A 578 13.25 -18.94 -7.69
C SER A 578 14.39 -19.74 -8.34
N LEU A 579 15.09 -19.14 -9.31
CA LEU A 579 16.26 -19.69 -9.99
C LEU A 579 17.34 -18.59 -10.12
N PRO A 580 17.95 -18.15 -9.00
CA PRO A 580 18.89 -17.03 -9.05
C PRO A 580 20.16 -17.40 -9.81
N GLY A 581 20.75 -16.42 -10.51
CA GLY A 581 22.01 -16.58 -11.23
C GLY A 581 23.22 -16.92 -10.33
N THR A 582 24.36 -17.18 -10.98
CA THR A 582 25.64 -17.44 -10.31
C THR A 582 26.20 -16.17 -9.66
N ASN A 583 26.60 -16.28 -8.39
CA ASN A 583 27.25 -15.21 -7.63
C ASN A 583 28.44 -15.79 -6.84
N GLY A 584 29.66 -15.43 -7.25
CA GLY A 584 30.92 -15.94 -6.72
C GLY A 584 31.16 -15.58 -5.26
N VAL A 585 30.65 -14.45 -4.79
CA VAL A 585 30.72 -14.04 -3.37
C VAL A 585 29.85 -14.95 -2.52
N LEU A 586 28.61 -15.20 -2.95
CA LEU A 586 27.71 -16.12 -2.23
C LEU A 586 28.20 -17.57 -2.27
N GLN A 587 28.79 -18.01 -3.39
CA GLN A 587 29.45 -19.33 -3.51
C GLN A 587 30.63 -19.48 -2.54
N TYR A 588 31.45 -18.44 -2.39
CA TYR A 588 32.51 -18.42 -1.39
C TYR A 588 31.91 -18.60 0.02
N MET A 589 30.89 -17.81 0.36
CA MET A 589 30.27 -17.86 1.70
C MET A 589 29.56 -19.19 2.00
N ALA A 590 29.08 -19.90 0.98
CA ALA A 590 28.49 -21.23 1.14
C ALA A 590 29.51 -22.28 1.59
N SER A 591 30.77 -22.13 1.19
CA SER A 591 31.86 -23.07 1.49
C SER A 591 32.81 -22.61 2.60
N HIS A 592 32.92 -21.28 2.82
CA HIS A 592 33.87 -20.66 3.74
C HIS A 592 33.16 -19.68 4.69
N SER A 593 33.72 -19.51 5.90
CA SER A 593 33.26 -18.49 6.84
C SER A 593 33.77 -17.12 6.40
N LEU A 594 32.92 -16.09 6.46
CA LEU A 594 33.34 -14.73 6.10
C LEU A 594 34.36 -14.22 7.15
N PRO A 595 35.54 -13.73 6.74
CA PRO A 595 36.50 -13.14 7.67
C PRO A 595 35.92 -11.95 8.44
N LEU A 596 36.35 -11.73 9.70
CA LEU A 596 35.78 -10.69 10.57
C LEU A 596 36.05 -9.25 10.11
N HIS A 597 37.05 -9.05 9.23
CA HIS A 597 37.33 -7.76 8.59
C HIS A 597 36.52 -7.53 7.32
N ALA A 598 35.76 -8.52 6.85
CA ALA A 598 34.97 -8.45 5.63
C ALA A 598 33.46 -8.40 5.94
N THR A 599 32.71 -7.62 5.17
CA THR A 599 31.26 -7.47 5.33
C THR A 599 30.62 -7.23 3.97
N ILE A 600 29.45 -7.81 3.73
CA ILE A 600 28.75 -7.73 2.44
C ILE A 600 27.56 -6.78 2.57
N ILE A 601 27.42 -5.85 1.63
CA ILE A 601 26.31 -4.91 1.51
C ILE A 601 25.39 -5.38 0.37
N CYS A 602 24.10 -5.49 0.66
CA CYS A 602 23.07 -5.95 -0.26
C CYS A 602 21.90 -4.95 -0.28
N GLY A 603 21.88 -4.06 -1.26
CA GLY A 603 20.76 -3.17 -1.54
C GLY A 603 19.73 -3.79 -2.48
N LEU A 604 18.44 -3.62 -2.17
CA LEU A 604 17.32 -4.13 -2.98
C LEU A 604 16.93 -3.13 -4.08
N VAL A 605 17.82 -2.91 -5.03
CA VAL A 605 17.76 -1.80 -6.01
C VAL A 605 17.01 -2.11 -7.32
N LYS A 606 16.48 -3.33 -7.48
CA LYS A 606 15.84 -3.81 -8.73
C LYS A 606 14.31 -3.76 -8.69
N ASN A 607 13.73 -2.94 -7.81
CA ASN A 607 12.28 -2.85 -7.62
C ASN A 607 11.61 -2.14 -8.80
N GLN A 608 10.73 -2.85 -9.51
CA GLN A 608 9.95 -2.29 -10.63
C GLN A 608 8.54 -1.87 -10.23
N VAL A 609 7.99 -2.40 -9.14
CA VAL A 609 6.65 -2.06 -8.64
C VAL A 609 6.66 -0.69 -7.96
N TYR A 610 7.68 -0.45 -7.12
CA TYR A 610 7.87 0.75 -6.31
C TYR A 610 9.32 1.23 -6.45
N SER A 611 9.63 1.91 -7.55
CA SER A 611 11.02 2.21 -7.97
C SER A 611 11.83 3.08 -7.01
N ASP A 612 11.17 3.90 -6.18
CA ASP A 612 11.81 4.75 -5.17
C ASP A 612 11.80 4.11 -3.77
N LEU A 613 11.30 2.87 -3.63
CA LEU A 613 11.35 2.10 -2.39
C LEU A 613 12.72 1.40 -2.30
N GLU A 614 13.52 1.81 -1.33
CA GLU A 614 14.85 1.24 -1.07
C GLU A 614 14.89 0.62 0.33
N VAL A 615 15.55 -0.53 0.43
CA VAL A 615 15.98 -1.18 1.68
C VAL A 615 17.31 -1.85 1.38
N SER A 616 18.25 -1.81 2.33
CA SER A 616 19.50 -2.54 2.26
C SER A 616 19.68 -3.44 3.47
N PHE A 617 20.35 -4.55 3.29
CA PHE A 617 20.79 -5.39 4.39
C PHE A 617 22.28 -5.68 4.28
N VAL A 618 22.90 -5.90 5.43
CA VAL A 618 24.32 -6.16 5.59
C VAL A 618 24.49 -7.56 6.13
N ILE A 619 25.40 -8.32 5.56
CA ILE A 619 25.78 -9.65 6.04
C ILE A 619 27.19 -9.58 6.62
N SER A 620 27.34 -9.98 7.88
CA SER A 620 28.64 -10.07 8.53
C SER A 620 28.70 -11.26 9.48
N GLU A 621 29.88 -11.84 9.66
CA GLU A 621 30.17 -12.79 10.73
C GLU A 621 30.83 -12.11 11.95
N ASN A 622 30.92 -10.77 11.95
CA ASN A 622 31.41 -9.97 13.08
C ASN A 622 30.22 -9.43 13.90
N GLN A 623 30.00 -10.01 15.09
CA GLN A 623 28.88 -9.65 15.97
C GLN A 623 29.00 -8.22 16.51
N ASP A 624 30.22 -7.78 16.84
CA ASP A 624 30.46 -6.46 17.42
C ASP A 624 30.18 -5.35 16.39
N LEU A 625 30.56 -5.58 15.13
CA LEU A 625 30.21 -4.70 14.01
C LEU A 625 28.70 -4.62 13.77
N LEU A 626 27.98 -5.74 13.76
CA LEU A 626 26.53 -5.73 13.55
C LEU A 626 25.79 -4.97 14.65
N ASN A 627 26.20 -5.18 15.90
CA ASN A 627 25.66 -4.45 17.06
C ASN A 627 25.97 -2.96 16.97
N ALA A 628 27.23 -2.60 16.66
CA ALA A 628 27.65 -1.22 16.51
C ALA A 628 26.90 -0.53 15.36
N LEU A 629 26.75 -1.19 14.21
CA LEU A 629 26.05 -0.64 13.05
C LEU A 629 24.57 -0.39 13.34
N ALA A 630 23.90 -1.29 14.06
CA ALA A 630 22.50 -1.10 14.46
C ALA A 630 22.35 0.11 15.40
N LYS A 631 23.23 0.24 16.40
CA LYS A 631 23.28 1.39 17.31
C LYS A 631 23.59 2.70 16.60
N THR A 632 24.56 2.69 15.67
CA THR A 632 24.89 3.85 14.86
C THR A 632 23.71 4.25 13.97
N SER A 633 23.02 3.27 13.34
CA SER A 633 21.82 3.53 12.54
C SER A 633 20.74 4.21 13.36
N GLU A 634 20.48 3.74 14.58
CA GLU A 634 19.53 4.38 15.50
C GLU A 634 19.85 5.87 15.72
N LEU A 635 21.13 6.21 15.86
CA LEU A 635 21.61 7.57 16.11
C LEU A 635 21.74 8.46 14.87
N THR A 636 21.79 7.89 13.66
CA THR A 636 21.99 8.68 12.43
C THR A 636 20.75 8.78 11.56
N CYS A 637 19.96 7.72 11.47
CA CYS A 637 18.79 7.66 10.59
C CYS A 637 17.57 6.96 11.22
N GLY A 638 17.64 6.61 12.50
CA GLY A 638 16.57 5.89 13.19
C GLY A 638 16.44 4.43 12.73
N GLN A 639 15.23 3.87 12.86
CA GLN A 639 14.94 2.52 12.43
C GLN A 639 14.52 2.47 10.97
N THR A 640 14.82 1.35 10.30
CA THR A 640 14.33 1.12 8.94
C THR A 640 12.80 1.00 8.93
N ALA A 641 12.14 1.77 8.07
CA ALA A 641 10.69 1.83 7.99
C ALA A 641 10.05 0.43 7.87
N TYR A 642 9.03 0.18 8.69
CA TYR A 642 8.30 -1.09 8.72
C TYR A 642 7.76 -1.47 7.33
N THR A 643 7.12 -0.51 6.66
CA THR A 643 6.41 -0.76 5.39
C THR A 643 7.36 -1.13 4.25
N SER A 644 8.58 -0.59 4.25
CA SER A 644 9.61 -0.94 3.26
C SER A 644 10.11 -2.37 3.47
N GLN A 645 10.36 -2.79 4.71
CA GLN A 645 10.74 -4.17 5.04
C GLN A 645 9.59 -5.15 4.78
N PHE A 646 8.36 -4.76 5.07
CA PHE A 646 7.16 -5.58 4.88
C PHE A 646 6.98 -5.98 3.40
N TYR A 647 7.12 -5.03 2.48
CA TYR A 647 7.03 -5.31 1.04
C TYR A 647 8.01 -6.39 0.58
N TYR A 648 9.31 -6.22 0.83
CA TYR A 648 10.30 -7.24 0.46
C TYR A 648 10.16 -8.53 1.27
N GLY A 649 9.66 -8.45 2.51
CA GLY A 649 9.31 -9.61 3.32
C GLY A 649 8.25 -10.47 2.66
N VAL A 650 7.20 -9.87 2.09
CA VAL A 650 6.18 -10.62 1.33
C VAL A 650 6.80 -11.31 0.11
N LEU A 651 7.66 -10.63 -0.65
CA LEU A 651 8.34 -11.24 -1.81
C LEU A 651 9.18 -12.46 -1.42
N LEU A 652 10.00 -12.33 -0.37
CA LEU A 652 10.82 -13.44 0.13
C LEU A 652 9.96 -14.58 0.68
N HIS A 653 8.86 -14.26 1.37
CA HIS A 653 7.92 -15.25 1.88
C HIS A 653 7.26 -16.04 0.75
N GLU A 654 6.83 -15.37 -0.33
CA GLU A 654 6.27 -16.06 -1.49
C GLU A 654 7.30 -16.97 -2.16
N LEU A 655 8.52 -16.47 -2.41
CA LEU A 655 9.60 -17.28 -2.96
C LEU A 655 9.85 -18.54 -2.11
N LEU A 656 9.97 -18.38 -0.80
CA LEU A 656 10.24 -19.49 0.13
C LEU A 656 9.10 -20.51 0.21
N ASN A 657 7.84 -20.10 -0.01
CA ASN A 657 6.71 -21.01 -0.02
C ASN A 657 6.65 -21.93 -1.25
N PHE A 658 7.28 -21.55 -2.37
CA PHE A 658 7.30 -22.37 -3.59
C PHE A 658 8.26 -23.56 -3.53
N GLN A 659 9.21 -23.59 -2.58
CA GLN A 659 10.09 -24.75 -2.43
C GLN A 659 9.44 -25.83 -1.55
N LEU A 660 9.24 -27.02 -2.14
CA LEU A 660 9.11 -28.26 -1.38
C LEU A 660 10.40 -28.42 -0.56
N SER A 661 10.30 -28.23 0.75
CA SER A 661 11.45 -28.16 1.65
C SER A 661 12.37 -29.36 1.44
N ASP A 662 13.56 -29.11 0.92
CA ASP A 662 14.66 -30.05 1.00
C ASP A 662 14.98 -30.15 2.50
N ARG A 663 14.46 -31.20 3.18
CA ARG A 663 14.51 -31.39 4.65
C ARG A 663 15.92 -31.71 5.16
N HIS A 664 16.95 -31.14 4.55
CA HIS A 664 18.32 -31.28 5.00
C HIS A 664 18.55 -30.26 6.12
N ASN A 665 19.01 -30.71 7.29
CA ASN A 665 19.48 -29.83 8.35
C ASN A 665 20.67 -29.02 7.82
N HIS A 666 20.40 -27.83 7.29
CA HIS A 666 21.46 -26.92 6.88
C HIS A 666 22.22 -26.46 8.13
N LEU A 667 23.55 -26.65 8.11
CA LEU A 667 24.45 -26.10 9.11
C LEU A 667 24.17 -24.59 9.24
N GLN A 668 24.16 -24.08 10.46
CA GLN A 668 23.99 -22.65 10.74
C GLN A 668 25.26 -22.13 11.40
N ARG A 669 25.79 -21.02 10.90
CA ARG A 669 26.94 -20.32 11.46
C ARG A 669 26.45 -19.08 12.20
N LEU A 670 26.90 -18.97 13.44
CA LEU A 670 26.68 -17.79 14.27
C LEU A 670 27.84 -16.79 14.07
N PRO A 671 27.56 -15.48 14.05
CA PRO A 671 28.60 -14.47 14.09
C PRO A 671 29.45 -14.60 15.36
N LYS A 672 30.71 -14.18 15.28
CA LYS A 672 31.70 -14.25 16.35
C LYS A 672 32.05 -12.85 16.85
N LYS A 673 32.45 -12.77 18.12
CA LYS A 673 33.05 -11.55 18.68
C LYS A 673 34.47 -11.37 18.17
N GLU A 674 34.88 -10.12 17.97
CA GLU A 674 36.25 -9.79 17.61
C GLU A 674 37.17 -9.97 18.82
N GLN A 675 38.41 -10.42 18.59
CA GLN A 675 39.38 -10.62 19.68
C GLN A 675 40.08 -9.31 20.03
N ASP A 676 40.39 -9.13 21.32
CA ASP A 676 41.18 -7.99 21.79
C ASP A 676 42.55 -7.95 21.12
N GLY A 677 42.97 -6.76 20.66
CA GLY A 677 44.27 -6.57 20.00
C GLY A 677 44.31 -6.83 18.49
N SER A 678 43.15 -6.82 17.82
CA SER A 678 43.01 -6.83 16.35
C SER A 678 43.92 -5.79 15.67
N SER A 679 44.58 -6.15 14.56
CA SER A 679 45.43 -5.22 13.79
C SER A 679 44.63 -4.26 12.92
N PHE A 680 43.32 -4.49 12.77
CA PHE A 680 42.40 -3.66 12.01
C PHE A 680 41.98 -2.42 12.82
N ILE A 681 41.58 -1.35 12.12
CA ILE A 681 41.02 -0.16 12.77
C ILE A 681 39.83 -0.52 13.68
N GLY A 682 39.83 -0.03 14.91
CA GLY A 682 38.71 -0.14 15.85
C GLY A 682 37.67 0.97 15.65
N PHE A 683 36.56 0.91 16.38
CA PHE A 683 35.57 2.00 16.34
C PHE A 683 36.17 3.29 16.93
N ALA A 684 35.76 4.43 16.38
CA ALA A 684 36.21 5.74 16.85
C ALA A 684 35.78 5.98 18.32
N GLU A 685 36.57 6.73 19.08
CA GLU A 685 36.30 6.98 20.51
C GLU A 685 34.92 7.62 20.75
N ASN A 686 34.59 8.66 19.97
CA ASN A 686 33.27 9.31 19.99
C ASN A 686 32.14 8.34 19.62
N ALA A 687 32.39 7.40 18.70
CA ALA A 687 31.41 6.39 18.33
C ALA A 687 31.19 5.40 19.48
N ASN A 688 32.26 4.91 20.12
CA ASN A 688 32.18 4.02 21.29
C ASN A 688 31.42 4.65 22.45
N ILE A 689 31.67 5.93 22.74
CA ILE A 689 30.93 6.69 23.77
C ILE A 689 29.44 6.76 23.40
N ALA A 690 29.13 7.22 22.18
CA ALA A 690 27.76 7.42 21.75
C ALA A 690 26.95 6.11 21.72
N ILE A 691 27.51 5.02 21.18
CA ILE A 691 26.82 3.72 21.13
C ILE A 691 26.77 3.03 22.50
N GLY A 692 27.72 3.31 23.40
CA GLY A 692 27.70 2.82 24.78
C GLY A 692 26.53 3.36 25.59
N GLU A 693 26.13 4.60 25.31
CA GLU A 693 25.00 5.28 25.96
C GLU A 693 23.63 4.99 25.31
N THR A 694 23.59 4.21 24.23
CA THR A 694 22.31 3.79 23.61
C THR A 694 21.65 2.66 24.41
N GLU A 695 20.46 2.93 24.97
CA GLU A 695 19.73 1.96 25.78
C GLU A 695 18.75 1.11 24.97
N MET A 696 18.30 1.58 23.82
CA MET A 696 17.14 1.04 23.08
C MET A 696 17.45 -0.21 22.22
N SER A 697 18.72 -0.54 22.06
CA SER A 697 19.24 -1.53 21.10
C SER A 697 19.65 -2.86 21.74
N SER A 698 19.40 -3.06 23.04
CA SER A 698 19.76 -4.28 23.75
C SER A 698 18.87 -5.47 23.33
N CYS A 699 19.38 -6.30 22.42
CA CYS A 699 18.91 -7.68 22.25
C CYS A 699 19.46 -8.53 23.40
N GLN A 700 18.75 -8.65 24.51
CA GLN A 700 19.11 -9.63 25.55
C GLN A 700 18.30 -10.93 25.42
N PRO A 701 18.89 -12.10 25.73
CA PRO A 701 18.23 -13.39 25.60
C PRO A 701 17.06 -13.59 26.58
N GLN A 702 16.03 -14.24 26.04
CA GLN A 702 14.70 -14.51 26.59
C GLN A 702 14.69 -15.57 27.72
N SER A 703 15.14 -15.23 28.93
CA SER A 703 14.89 -16.08 30.11
C SER A 703 13.72 -15.59 30.99
N VAL A 704 13.36 -14.31 30.90
CA VAL A 704 12.23 -13.69 31.61
C VAL A 704 11.31 -13.02 30.59
N GLU A 705 10.01 -13.14 30.77
CA GLU A 705 9.01 -12.44 29.96
C GLU A 705 9.05 -10.94 30.29
N VAL A 706 9.82 -10.19 29.49
CA VAL A 706 10.14 -8.76 29.71
C VAL A 706 9.01 -7.84 29.23
N VAL A 707 8.73 -6.79 30.00
CA VAL A 707 7.93 -5.63 29.57
C VAL A 707 8.85 -4.45 29.33
N ASP A 708 8.89 -3.94 28.09
CA ASP A 708 9.75 -2.80 27.72
C ASP A 708 8.96 -1.51 27.55
N LEU A 709 9.14 -0.57 28.49
CA LEU A 709 8.53 0.76 28.46
C LEU A 709 9.51 1.86 28.00
N ARG A 710 10.58 1.50 27.29
CA ARG A 710 11.56 2.46 26.76
C ARG A 710 11.23 2.92 25.34
N ARG A 711 10.52 2.10 24.56
CA ARG A 711 10.26 2.32 23.13
C ARG A 711 9.29 3.48 22.93
N GLU A 712 9.68 4.48 22.15
CA GLU A 712 8.84 5.62 21.74
C GLU A 712 7.81 5.21 20.67
N GLU A 713 7.13 4.10 20.91
CA GLU A 713 6.19 3.47 20.01
C GLU A 713 4.75 3.75 20.48
N ASN A 714 3.89 4.16 19.56
CA ASN A 714 2.45 4.26 19.84
C ASN A 714 1.75 2.93 19.49
N ALA A 715 1.65 2.04 20.48
CA ALA A 715 1.02 0.72 20.37
C ALA A 715 -0.49 0.74 20.71
N LEU A 716 -1.13 1.92 20.73
CA LEU A 716 -2.58 2.05 20.85
C LEU A 716 -3.28 1.68 19.54
N LEU A 717 -4.57 1.32 19.62
CA LEU A 717 -5.36 0.88 18.46
C LEU A 717 -5.39 1.94 17.35
N CYS A 718 -4.82 1.61 16.19
CA CYS A 718 -4.77 2.47 15.03
C CYS A 718 -6.14 2.51 14.33
N PRO A 719 -6.72 3.70 14.07
CA PRO A 719 -7.98 3.83 13.36
C PRO A 719 -7.96 3.17 11.97
N LEU A 720 -9.07 2.55 11.57
CA LEU A 720 -9.18 1.86 10.27
C LEU A 720 -8.86 2.80 9.10
N VAL A 721 -9.29 4.06 9.20
CA VAL A 721 -9.06 5.09 8.18
C VAL A 721 -7.57 5.34 7.90
N VAL A 722 -6.71 5.23 8.93
CA VAL A 722 -5.25 5.34 8.79
C VAL A 722 -4.70 4.15 8.02
N LYS A 723 -5.16 2.93 8.35
CA LYS A 723 -4.77 1.71 7.64
C LYS A 723 -5.18 1.74 6.17
N VAL A 724 -6.39 2.22 5.87
CA VAL A 724 -6.88 2.35 4.50
C VAL A 724 -6.10 3.41 3.72
N ALA A 725 -5.72 4.53 4.35
CA ALA A 725 -4.85 5.52 3.71
C ALA A 725 -3.48 4.93 3.32
N VAL A 726 -2.87 4.14 4.22
CA VAL A 726 -1.62 3.40 3.93
C VAL A 726 -1.82 2.41 2.78
N PHE A 727 -2.89 1.61 2.82
CA PHE A 727 -3.22 0.67 1.75
C PHE A 727 -3.38 1.38 0.39
N GLU A 728 -4.11 2.49 0.36
CA GLU A 728 -4.35 3.27 -0.84
C GLU A 728 -3.06 3.80 -1.45
N GLY A 729 -2.13 4.27 -0.62
CA GLY A 729 -0.81 4.67 -1.07
C GLY A 729 -0.14 3.58 -1.91
N TYR A 730 -0.17 2.34 -1.45
CA TYR A 730 0.38 1.19 -2.20
C TYR A 730 -0.48 0.75 -3.39
N ALA A 731 -1.79 0.90 -3.31
CA ALA A 731 -2.73 0.48 -4.34
C ALA A 731 -2.69 1.35 -5.60
N ARG A 732 -2.53 2.67 -5.44
CA ARG A 732 -2.54 3.62 -6.57
C ARG A 732 -1.36 3.41 -7.52
N GLN A 733 -1.53 3.87 -8.76
CA GLN A 733 -0.54 3.80 -9.83
C GLN A 733 -0.45 5.13 -10.58
N ASN A 734 0.69 5.37 -11.25
CA ASN A 734 0.92 6.54 -12.09
C ASN A 734 0.61 7.87 -11.38
N ILE A 735 0.91 7.94 -10.09
CA ILE A 735 0.63 9.11 -9.26
C ILE A 735 1.63 10.20 -9.62
N ALA A 736 1.15 11.40 -9.94
CA ALA A 736 2.04 12.52 -10.21
C ALA A 736 2.74 13.00 -8.93
N GLU A 737 3.93 13.58 -9.04
CA GLU A 737 4.69 14.06 -7.88
C GLU A 737 3.89 15.04 -7.02
N PHE A 738 3.10 15.94 -7.64
CA PHE A 738 2.26 16.89 -6.90
C PHE A 738 1.11 16.21 -6.12
N GLU A 739 0.64 15.04 -6.56
CA GLU A 739 -0.37 14.26 -5.84
C GLU A 739 0.23 13.56 -4.62
N MET A 740 1.52 13.22 -4.65
CA MET A 740 2.22 12.59 -3.53
C MET A 740 2.83 13.60 -2.56
N ASP A 741 3.19 14.81 -3.02
CA ASP A 741 3.91 15.80 -2.21
C ASP A 741 3.05 16.34 -1.04
N PRO A 742 3.40 16.04 0.24
CA PRO A 742 2.67 16.51 1.42
C PRO A 742 3.16 17.89 1.90
N LYS A 743 4.17 18.48 1.24
CA LYS A 743 4.79 19.72 1.71
C LYS A 743 3.80 20.88 1.89
N PRO A 744 2.84 21.13 0.98
CA PRO A 744 1.87 22.22 1.16
C PRO A 744 1.03 22.07 2.44
N GLU A 745 0.54 20.86 2.69
CA GLU A 745 -0.26 20.52 3.87
C GLU A 745 0.58 20.63 5.16
N ILE A 746 1.83 20.18 5.15
CA ILE A 746 2.76 20.30 6.28
C ILE A 746 3.08 21.78 6.57
N LEU A 747 3.35 22.59 5.55
CA LEU A 747 3.62 24.03 5.74
C LEU A 747 2.42 24.76 6.35
N LYS A 748 1.20 24.40 5.93
CA LYS A 748 -0.03 24.93 6.51
C LYS A 748 -0.20 24.50 7.98
N LEU A 749 0.14 23.25 8.29
CA LEU A 749 0.12 22.72 9.64
C LEU A 749 1.11 23.46 10.56
N VAL A 750 2.37 23.61 10.12
CA VAL A 750 3.42 24.35 10.85
C VAL A 750 2.98 25.79 11.11
N ARG A 751 2.37 26.44 10.12
CA ARG A 751 1.82 27.80 10.30
C ARG A 751 0.68 27.85 11.32
N THR A 752 -0.15 26.82 11.37
CA THR A 752 -1.27 26.75 12.31
C THR A 752 -0.77 26.55 13.75
N LEU A 753 0.28 25.75 13.94
CA LEU A 753 0.84 25.48 15.27
C LEU A 753 1.76 26.58 15.81
N CYS A 754 2.64 27.09 14.96
CA CYS A 754 3.75 27.93 15.38
C CYS A 754 3.57 29.38 14.93
N GLY A 755 2.51 29.70 14.19
CA GLY A 755 2.26 31.03 13.63
C GLY A 755 3.22 31.46 12.51
N ILE A 756 4.30 30.72 12.26
CA ILE A 756 5.39 31.15 11.36
C ILE A 756 5.24 30.55 9.96
N SER A 757 5.60 31.32 8.93
CA SER A 757 5.73 30.83 7.55
C SER A 757 7.17 30.36 7.30
N SER A 758 7.34 29.21 6.66
CA SER A 758 8.66 28.65 6.33
C SER A 758 9.07 28.90 4.89
N LYS A 759 10.38 29.12 4.65
CA LYS A 759 10.93 29.38 3.31
C LYS A 759 11.15 28.10 2.50
N ASP A 760 11.54 27.02 3.17
CA ASP A 760 11.78 25.70 2.56
C ASP A 760 11.32 24.59 3.51
N LEU A 761 11.11 23.39 2.97
CA LEU A 761 10.68 22.21 3.71
C LEU A 761 11.39 20.96 3.17
N VAL A 762 12.03 20.23 4.07
CA VAL A 762 12.74 18.98 3.78
C VAL A 762 12.00 17.82 4.44
N LEU A 763 11.86 16.70 3.73
CA LEU A 763 11.21 15.49 4.23
C LEU A 763 12.25 14.38 4.43
N SER A 764 12.11 13.61 5.50
CA SER A 764 12.89 12.39 5.75
C SER A 764 11.99 11.26 6.27
N SER A 765 12.46 10.03 6.23
CA SER A 765 11.81 8.90 6.92
C SER A 765 12.04 8.90 8.43
N SER A 766 12.95 9.74 8.95
CA SER A 766 13.27 9.80 10.38
C SER A 766 13.59 11.23 10.84
N SER A 767 13.09 11.60 12.02
CA SER A 767 13.45 12.86 12.69
C SER A 767 14.93 12.93 13.08
N VAL A 768 15.53 11.81 13.46
CA VAL A 768 16.97 11.69 13.80
C VAL A 768 17.83 12.06 12.59
N ALA A 769 17.45 11.63 11.38
CA ALA A 769 18.17 11.97 10.15
C ALA A 769 18.19 13.48 9.89
N LEU A 770 17.08 14.18 10.15
CA LEU A 770 17.01 15.64 10.01
C LEU A 770 17.86 16.34 11.08
N PHE A 771 17.74 15.88 12.33
CA PHE A 771 18.50 16.42 13.45
C PHE A 771 20.02 16.29 13.25
N THR A 772 20.51 15.12 12.83
CA THR A 772 21.94 14.89 12.59
C THR A 772 22.53 15.79 11.49
N LYS A 773 21.73 16.16 10.48
CA LYS A 773 22.17 17.13 9.45
C LYS A 773 22.26 18.55 10.02
N LEU A 774 21.32 18.97 10.85
CA LEU A 774 21.40 20.25 11.56
C LEU A 774 22.61 20.29 12.51
N VAL A 775 22.87 19.21 13.24
CA VAL A 775 24.06 19.11 14.10
C VAL A 775 25.35 19.13 13.29
N SER A 776 25.38 18.48 12.12
CA SER A 776 26.52 18.56 11.21
C SER A 776 26.79 20.02 10.80
N ALA A 777 25.75 20.77 10.46
CA ALA A 777 25.89 22.21 10.16
C ALA A 777 26.41 23.03 11.36
N CYS A 778 25.98 22.70 12.58
CA CYS A 778 26.52 23.31 13.81
C CYS A 778 28.03 23.06 13.95
N VAL A 779 28.47 21.82 13.75
CA VAL A 779 29.89 21.44 13.78
C VAL A 779 30.68 22.18 12.70
N GLU A 780 30.14 22.27 11.50
CA GLU A 780 30.79 22.95 10.38
C GLU A 780 30.93 24.46 10.58
N GLU A 781 29.98 25.10 11.28
CA GLU A 781 30.07 26.51 11.66
C GLU A 781 31.08 26.76 12.80
N GLY A 782 31.54 25.69 13.47
CA GLY A 782 32.27 25.76 14.74
C GLY A 782 31.38 26.23 15.90
N GLY A 783 30.07 25.97 15.83
CA GLY A 783 29.09 26.39 16.82
C GLY A 783 29.06 25.51 18.06
N THR A 784 28.37 25.99 19.10
CA THR A 784 28.13 25.24 20.34
C THR A 784 26.66 24.88 20.46
N LEU A 785 26.36 23.58 20.48
CA LEU A 785 25.02 23.04 20.62
C LEU A 785 24.59 23.02 22.09
N CYS A 786 23.74 23.97 22.45
CA CYS A 786 23.15 24.13 23.76
C CYS A 786 21.89 23.24 23.86
N ILE A 787 21.91 22.24 24.75
CA ILE A 787 20.81 21.28 24.96
C ILE A 787 20.31 21.36 26.41
N PRO A 788 19.00 21.55 26.65
CA PRO A 788 18.44 21.54 28.00
C PRO A 788 18.58 20.18 28.66
N ARG A 789 18.87 20.18 29.96
CA ARG A 789 18.74 18.99 30.80
C ARG A 789 17.29 18.50 30.78
N GLY A 790 17.10 17.21 30.53
CA GLY A 790 15.77 16.65 30.26
C GLY A 790 15.35 16.73 28.79
N SER A 791 16.30 16.52 27.88
CA SER A 791 16.04 16.35 26.43
C SER A 791 16.07 14.87 26.05
N ASN A 792 15.66 14.54 24.82
CA ASN A 792 15.74 13.17 24.31
C ASN A 792 17.21 12.67 24.28
N GLY A 793 17.50 11.59 25.02
CA GLY A 793 18.83 11.00 25.12
C GLY A 793 19.41 10.55 23.78
N THR A 794 18.57 10.09 22.84
CA THR A 794 19.00 9.68 21.50
C THR A 794 19.62 10.84 20.72
N PHE A 795 19.06 12.05 20.84
CA PHE A 795 19.62 13.24 20.18
C PHE A 795 20.93 13.70 20.82
N VAL A 796 21.05 13.57 22.15
CA VAL A 796 22.31 13.87 22.84
C VAL A 796 23.41 12.90 22.37
N SER A 797 23.13 11.60 22.30
CA SER A 797 24.07 10.59 21.81
C SER A 797 24.39 10.78 20.32
N ALA A 798 23.42 11.15 19.49
CA ALA A 798 23.64 11.49 18.08
C ALA A 798 24.57 12.71 17.93
N ALA A 799 24.43 13.73 18.77
CA ALA A 799 25.31 14.89 18.76
C ALA A 799 26.75 14.54 19.20
N LYS A 800 26.91 13.66 20.20
CA LYS A 800 28.22 13.12 20.61
C LYS A 800 28.87 12.30 19.49
N LEU A 801 28.10 11.47 18.79
CA LEU A 801 28.58 10.70 17.63
C LEU A 801 29.18 11.63 16.56
N LEU A 802 28.58 12.80 16.34
CA LEU A 802 29.04 13.81 15.38
C LEU A 802 30.14 14.74 15.89
N LYS A 803 30.69 14.49 17.09
CA LYS A 803 31.71 15.34 17.74
C LYS A 803 31.24 16.81 17.92
N ALA A 804 29.95 17.03 18.14
CA ALA A 804 29.43 18.37 18.42
C ALA A 804 29.94 18.90 19.76
N ASN A 805 30.25 20.20 19.82
CA ASN A 805 30.53 20.87 21.09
C ASN A 805 29.21 21.11 21.84
N ILE A 806 28.92 20.30 22.86
CA ILE A 806 27.64 20.32 23.59
C ILE A 806 27.77 21.15 24.87
N LYS A 807 26.85 22.09 25.06
CA LYS A 807 26.67 22.83 26.33
C LYS A 807 25.32 22.47 26.96
N GLU A 808 25.34 21.80 28.10
CA GLU A 808 24.10 21.51 28.83
C GLU A 808 23.53 22.79 29.47
N LEU A 809 22.22 23.05 29.31
CA LEU A 809 21.49 24.05 30.10
C LEU A 809 20.82 23.38 31.29
N VAL A 810 21.28 23.73 32.49
CA VAL A 810 20.81 23.10 33.74
C VAL A 810 19.39 23.57 34.09
N THR A 811 18.43 22.65 34.03
CA THR A 811 17.04 22.84 34.47
C THR A 811 16.85 22.33 35.91
N ASN A 812 15.82 22.81 36.60
CA ASN A 812 15.61 22.55 38.03
C ASN A 812 14.21 22.00 38.32
N ILE A 813 14.11 21.16 39.36
CA ILE A 813 12.84 20.57 39.83
C ILE A 813 11.81 21.63 40.26
N SER A 814 12.26 22.81 40.73
CA SER A 814 11.37 23.89 41.16
C SER A 814 10.45 24.44 40.05
N ASN A 815 10.78 24.13 38.80
CA ASN A 815 9.99 24.47 37.61
C ASN A 815 9.76 23.21 36.76
N ASP A 816 9.68 22.04 37.40
CA ASP A 816 9.47 20.73 36.78
C ASP A 816 10.43 20.42 35.60
N PHE A 817 11.69 20.88 35.74
CA PHE A 817 12.74 20.79 34.72
C PHE A 817 12.45 21.50 33.39
N LYS A 818 11.47 22.42 33.34
CA LYS A 818 11.28 23.30 32.18
C LYS A 818 12.45 24.28 32.03
N LEU A 819 12.84 24.52 30.78
CA LEU A 819 13.78 25.59 30.42
C LEU A 819 13.11 26.97 30.65
N THR A 820 13.89 27.97 31.02
CA THR A 820 13.40 29.35 31.18
C THR A 820 14.26 30.33 30.39
N GLY A 821 13.68 31.44 29.95
CA GLY A 821 14.42 32.48 29.22
C GLY A 821 15.63 33.04 29.99
N LYS A 822 15.56 33.07 31.34
CA LYS A 822 16.68 33.49 32.19
C LYS A 822 17.88 32.54 32.10
N ILE A 823 17.64 31.23 32.16
CA ILE A 823 18.70 30.21 32.03
C ILE A 823 19.36 30.33 30.65
N VAL A 824 18.55 30.53 29.61
CA VAL A 824 19.04 30.71 28.23
C VAL A 824 19.90 31.97 28.15
N ASP A 825 19.42 33.13 28.61
CA ASP A 825 20.16 34.39 28.54
C ASP A 825 21.54 34.31 29.23
N GLU A 826 21.61 33.70 30.41
CA GLU A 826 22.86 33.56 31.19
C GLU A 826 23.89 32.61 30.55
N VAL A 827 23.44 31.58 29.82
CA VAL A 827 24.32 30.62 29.14
C VAL A 827 24.77 31.20 27.80
N LEU A 828 23.84 31.72 27.00
CA LEU A 828 24.13 32.21 25.66
C LEU A 828 25.06 33.43 25.66
N GLU A 829 25.05 34.26 26.71
CA GLU A 829 26.00 35.37 26.89
C GLU A 829 27.47 34.91 26.89
N LYS A 830 27.74 33.64 27.22
CA LYS A 830 29.10 33.08 27.37
C LYS A 830 29.50 32.15 26.22
N VAL A 831 28.65 31.97 25.23
CA VAL A 831 28.82 30.98 24.16
C VAL A 831 28.99 31.70 22.83
N ASP A 832 30.07 31.40 22.11
CA ASP A 832 30.24 31.86 20.73
C ASP A 832 29.42 30.99 19.77
N LYS A 833 28.76 31.63 18.80
CA LYS A 833 27.83 31.02 17.83
C LYS A 833 26.89 29.99 18.47
N PRO A 834 25.97 30.43 19.34
CA PRO A 834 25.09 29.52 20.06
C PRO A 834 24.05 28.87 19.15
N TRP A 835 23.89 27.56 19.31
CA TRP A 835 22.79 26.78 18.74
C TRP A 835 21.94 26.27 19.90
N LEU A 836 20.62 26.41 19.86
CA LEU A 836 19.73 25.92 20.93
C LEU A 836 18.79 24.85 20.39
N TYR A 837 18.75 23.69 21.04
CA TYR A 837 17.71 22.68 20.83
C TYR A 837 16.59 22.84 21.86
N ILE A 838 15.34 22.78 21.41
CA ILE A 838 14.14 22.82 22.25
C ILE A 838 13.18 21.73 21.79
N SER A 839 12.77 20.84 22.69
CA SER A 839 11.63 19.93 22.47
C SER A 839 10.34 20.63 22.90
N GLY A 840 9.45 20.94 21.96
CA GLY A 840 8.17 21.58 22.25
C GLY A 840 7.24 21.79 21.05
N PRO A 841 5.92 22.00 21.24
CA PRO A 841 5.25 22.34 22.51
C PRO A 841 5.36 21.33 23.65
N THR A 842 5.27 20.03 23.35
CA THR A 842 5.43 18.97 24.35
C THR A 842 6.91 18.62 24.55
N ILE A 843 7.34 18.59 25.80
CA ILE A 843 8.72 18.32 26.22
C ILE A 843 8.92 16.82 26.34
N ALA A 844 9.82 16.24 25.55
CA ALA A 844 10.30 14.88 25.77
C ALA A 844 11.58 14.91 26.64
N PRO A 845 11.63 14.18 27.78
CA PRO A 845 10.77 13.05 28.15
C PRO A 845 9.65 13.34 29.18
N THR A 846 9.51 14.57 29.70
CA THR A 846 8.64 14.87 30.85
C THR A 846 7.15 14.85 30.53
N GLY A 847 6.77 15.04 29.26
CA GLY A 847 5.37 15.17 28.83
C GLY A 847 4.70 16.48 29.27
N LEU A 848 5.48 17.44 29.78
CA LEU A 848 4.99 18.79 30.09
C LEU A 848 4.91 19.62 28.81
N VAL A 849 4.10 20.69 28.84
CA VAL A 849 3.91 21.58 27.70
C VAL A 849 4.41 22.98 28.02
N TYR A 850 5.20 23.56 27.12
CA TYR A 850 5.55 24.98 27.17
C TYR A 850 4.36 25.82 26.70
N SER A 851 3.92 26.74 27.55
CA SER A 851 2.96 27.78 27.20
C SER A 851 3.53 28.78 26.19
N HIS A 852 2.64 29.55 25.57
CA HIS A 852 3.01 30.64 24.67
C HIS A 852 3.99 31.63 25.33
N ASP A 853 3.69 32.11 26.53
CA ASP A 853 4.55 33.11 27.20
C ASP A 853 5.94 32.55 27.55
N GLU A 854 6.02 31.28 27.95
CA GLU A 854 7.29 30.60 28.24
C GLU A 854 8.18 30.51 27.00
N ILE A 855 7.64 30.08 25.86
CA ILE A 855 8.43 29.93 24.63
C ILE A 855 8.85 31.30 24.06
N ILE A 856 7.98 32.31 24.15
CA ILE A 856 8.31 33.68 23.71
C ILE A 856 9.46 34.26 24.55
N SER A 857 9.47 34.01 25.86
CA SER A 857 10.58 34.41 26.74
C SER A 857 11.91 33.73 26.36
N ILE A 858 11.88 32.42 26.09
CA ILE A 858 13.05 31.63 25.67
C ILE A 858 13.61 32.13 24.33
N LEU A 859 12.75 32.28 23.34
CA LEU A 859 13.14 32.69 21.99
C LEU A 859 13.57 34.16 21.94
N GLY A 860 13.01 35.01 22.81
CA GLY A 860 13.47 36.38 23.01
C GLY A 860 14.94 36.46 23.45
N ALA A 861 15.36 35.57 24.37
CA ALA A 861 16.76 35.45 24.77
C ALA A 861 17.64 34.93 23.61
N CYS A 862 17.15 33.97 22.82
CA CYS A 862 17.87 33.46 21.64
C CYS A 862 18.12 34.57 20.61
N LYS A 863 17.10 35.38 20.33
CA LYS A 863 17.18 36.50 19.39
C LYS A 863 18.18 37.56 19.86
N LYS A 864 18.23 37.86 21.16
CA LYS A 864 19.19 38.81 21.75
C LYS A 864 20.65 38.43 21.49
N HIS A 865 20.97 37.13 21.49
CA HIS A 865 22.33 36.61 21.31
C HIS A 865 22.61 36.06 19.90
N GLY A 866 21.69 36.24 18.94
CA GLY A 866 21.87 35.74 17.56
C GLY A 866 21.99 34.22 17.47
N ALA A 867 21.29 33.48 18.35
CA ALA A 867 21.34 32.03 18.36
C ALA A 867 20.58 31.41 17.18
N ARG A 868 21.04 30.22 16.75
CA ARG A 868 20.31 29.37 15.80
C ARG A 868 19.43 28.44 16.61
N VAL A 869 18.14 28.35 16.28
CA VAL A 869 17.19 27.59 17.10
C VAL A 869 16.66 26.38 16.35
N ILE A 870 16.74 25.22 16.98
CA ILE A 870 16.13 23.97 16.52
C ILE A 870 14.95 23.67 17.47
N ILE A 871 13.74 23.77 16.95
CA ILE A 871 12.50 23.44 17.66
C ILE A 871 12.04 22.06 17.19
N ASP A 872 11.85 21.13 18.11
CA ASP A 872 11.38 19.78 17.83
C ASP A 872 9.98 19.56 18.37
N SER A 873 9.02 19.52 17.42
CA SER A 873 7.60 19.33 17.66
C SER A 873 7.14 17.87 17.52
N SER A 874 8.06 16.92 17.32
CA SER A 874 7.75 15.52 17.01
C SER A 874 6.95 14.79 18.10
N TYR A 875 7.01 15.27 19.34
CA TYR A 875 6.33 14.69 20.51
C TYR A 875 5.01 15.38 20.89
N SER A 876 4.56 16.33 20.08
CA SER A 876 3.34 17.10 20.36
C SER A 876 2.09 16.40 19.80
N TRP A 877 0.92 17.06 19.83
CA TRP A 877 -0.36 16.61 19.24
C TRP A 877 -1.26 15.73 20.11
N LEU A 878 -0.68 15.01 21.07
CA LEU A 878 -1.40 14.17 22.02
C LEU A 878 -1.60 14.88 23.37
N ASP A 879 -1.86 16.19 23.34
CA ASP A 879 -2.24 16.97 24.53
C ASP A 879 -3.51 16.39 25.14
N TYR A 880 -3.50 16.14 26.45
CA TYR A 880 -4.65 15.53 27.12
C TYR A 880 -5.85 16.47 27.10
N GLU A 881 -5.59 17.77 27.26
CA GLU A 881 -6.56 18.85 27.15
C GLU A 881 -6.53 19.52 25.75
N GLU A 882 -6.85 20.81 25.70
CA GLU A 882 -6.76 21.63 24.49
C GLU A 882 -5.32 21.72 23.95
N PRO A 883 -5.12 21.66 22.63
CA PRO A 883 -3.80 21.74 22.03
C PRO A 883 -3.14 23.09 22.29
N CYS A 884 -1.88 23.08 22.69
CA CYS A 884 -1.10 24.30 22.86
C CYS A 884 -0.66 24.83 21.49
N VAL A 885 -1.10 26.05 21.16
CA VAL A 885 -0.72 26.75 19.93
C VAL A 885 0.23 27.89 20.29
N TRP A 886 1.31 28.01 19.53
CA TRP A 886 2.30 29.08 19.63
C TRP A 886 2.13 30.08 18.50
N ASN A 887 2.46 31.34 18.77
CA ASN A 887 2.61 32.36 17.73
C ASN A 887 4.03 32.94 17.72
N LEU A 888 4.94 32.29 17.00
CA LEU A 888 6.34 32.69 16.94
C LEU A 888 6.56 34.00 16.17
N GLU A 889 5.57 34.52 15.44
CA GLU A 889 5.63 35.88 14.84
C GLU A 889 5.79 36.96 15.91
N ASP A 890 5.37 36.71 17.15
CA ASP A 890 5.51 37.67 18.26
C ASP A 890 6.99 37.94 18.62
N VAL A 891 7.91 36.99 18.35
CA VAL A 891 9.35 37.16 18.56
C VAL A 891 10.06 37.54 17.28
N PHE A 892 9.78 36.84 16.18
CA PHE A 892 10.56 36.96 14.95
C PHE A 892 9.95 37.94 13.94
N GLY A 893 8.70 38.39 14.14
CA GLY A 893 7.93 39.10 13.14
C GLY A 893 7.55 38.20 11.96
N LYS A 894 7.01 38.81 10.90
CA LYS A 894 6.67 38.10 9.65
C LYS A 894 7.89 37.70 8.81
N ASP A 895 9.07 38.25 9.12
CA ASP A 895 10.30 38.02 8.37
C ASP A 895 11.41 37.60 9.34
N THR A 896 11.83 36.34 9.27
CA THR A 896 12.76 35.69 10.23
C THR A 896 14.22 36.13 10.05
N SER A 897 14.46 37.32 9.48
CA SER A 897 15.80 37.78 9.08
C SER A 897 16.78 38.01 10.24
N SER A 898 16.29 38.00 11.48
CA SER A 898 17.10 38.27 12.69
C SER A 898 17.52 37.02 13.48
N CYS A 899 16.95 35.84 13.19
CA CYS A 899 17.26 34.58 13.88
C CYS A 899 16.87 33.40 12.99
N ASP A 900 17.82 32.49 12.75
CA ASP A 900 17.55 31.28 11.98
C ASP A 900 16.84 30.25 12.87
N VAL A 901 15.68 29.77 12.43
CA VAL A 901 14.86 28.77 13.14
C VAL A 901 14.57 27.58 12.24
N ALA A 902 14.82 26.37 12.74
CA ALA A 902 14.41 25.12 12.11
C ALA A 902 13.34 24.44 12.97
N ILE A 903 12.20 24.09 12.38
CA ILE A 903 11.14 23.33 13.05
C ILE A 903 11.19 21.90 12.55
N LEU A 904 11.60 20.99 13.41
CA LEU A 904 11.52 19.55 13.23
C LEU A 904 10.14 19.05 13.66
N GLY A 905 9.60 18.08 12.95
CA GLY A 905 8.38 17.38 13.34
C GLY A 905 8.30 15.98 12.72
N GLY A 906 7.39 15.17 13.26
CA GLY A 906 7.15 13.78 12.84
C GLY A 906 5.67 13.47 12.72
N THR A 907 5.30 12.60 11.77
CA THR A 907 3.89 12.26 11.51
C THR A 907 3.35 11.16 12.42
N SER A 908 4.21 10.39 13.11
CA SER A 908 3.80 9.20 13.87
C SER A 908 2.69 9.48 14.89
N GLN A 909 2.91 10.48 15.75
CA GLN A 909 1.94 10.90 16.77
C GLN A 909 0.86 11.81 16.15
N LEU A 910 1.27 12.71 15.25
CA LEU A 910 0.39 13.66 14.54
C LEU A 910 -0.70 12.99 13.70
N LEU A 911 -0.48 11.79 13.15
CA LEU A 911 -1.42 11.11 12.25
C LEU A 911 -1.86 9.73 12.75
N LEU A 912 -1.47 9.36 13.98
CA LEU A 912 -1.73 8.04 14.59
C LEU A 912 -1.20 6.88 13.73
N THR A 913 -0.10 7.11 13.03
CA THR A 913 0.49 6.17 12.06
C THR A 913 1.49 5.21 12.70
N GLY A 914 1.83 5.37 13.99
CA GLY A 914 2.75 4.47 14.71
C GLY A 914 4.12 4.38 14.01
N GLY A 915 4.60 3.16 13.75
CA GLY A 915 5.87 2.91 13.05
C GLY A 915 5.92 3.29 11.56
N VAL A 916 4.85 3.88 11.02
CA VAL A 916 4.85 4.49 9.69
C VAL A 916 5.25 5.97 9.84
N GLU A 917 6.56 6.22 9.90
CA GLU A 917 7.14 7.54 10.18
C GLU A 917 7.50 8.30 8.90
N CYS A 918 7.03 9.54 8.82
CA CYS A 918 7.56 10.57 7.93
C CYS A 918 7.91 11.78 8.81
N ALA A 919 9.13 12.27 8.69
CA ALA A 919 9.60 13.44 9.41
C ALA A 919 9.80 14.62 8.46
N PHE A 920 9.74 15.82 9.00
CA PHE A 920 9.95 17.06 8.25
C PHE A 920 10.79 18.07 9.02
N ALA A 921 11.52 18.91 8.27
CA ALA A 921 12.22 20.07 8.79
C ALA A 921 11.80 21.31 7.99
N ALA A 922 11.04 22.19 8.63
CA ALA A 922 10.63 23.47 8.06
C ALA A 922 11.71 24.52 8.38
N LEU A 923 12.32 25.09 7.34
CA LEU A 923 13.57 25.83 7.47
C LEU A 923 13.35 27.33 7.28
N ASN A 924 13.83 28.09 8.26
CA ASN A 924 13.92 29.54 8.20
C ASN A 924 15.37 29.96 8.45
N GLY A 925 16.07 30.34 7.37
CA GLY A 925 17.46 30.79 7.44
C GLY A 925 18.32 30.21 6.32
N PRO A 926 19.24 31.00 5.74
CA PRO A 926 20.09 30.52 4.66
C PRO A 926 21.02 29.38 5.10
N LEU A 927 21.53 29.42 6.33
CA LEU A 927 22.44 28.40 6.87
C LEU A 927 21.78 27.03 6.90
N PHE A 928 20.55 26.94 7.41
CA PHE A 928 19.81 25.68 7.43
C PHE A 928 19.47 25.19 6.02
N ILE A 929 19.05 26.07 5.12
CA ILE A 929 18.74 25.70 3.74
C ILE A 929 19.99 25.15 3.03
N GLU A 930 21.14 25.76 3.24
CA GLU A 930 22.42 25.31 2.67
C GLU A 930 22.84 23.93 3.21
N ALA A 931 22.68 23.70 4.52
CA ALA A 931 23.01 22.42 5.16
C ALA A 931 22.31 21.21 4.51
N PHE A 932 21.06 21.37 4.07
CA PHE A 932 20.30 20.32 3.41
C PHE A 932 20.55 20.23 1.90
N LYS A 933 20.98 21.31 1.23
CA LYS A 933 21.31 21.30 -0.21
C LYS A 933 22.52 20.44 -0.53
N ASP A 934 23.51 20.41 0.38
CA ASP A 934 24.74 19.65 0.20
C ASP A 934 24.65 18.18 0.64
N SER A 935 23.46 17.71 1.03
CA SER A 935 23.24 16.38 1.60
C SER A 935 22.30 15.52 0.76
N PRO A 936 22.75 14.91 -0.36
CA PRO A 936 21.92 14.01 -1.16
C PRO A 936 21.51 12.72 -0.41
N ASN A 937 22.16 12.43 0.72
CA ASN A 937 22.13 11.15 1.45
C ASN A 937 21.03 10.93 2.48
N MET A 938 20.09 11.84 2.58
CA MET A 938 19.05 11.66 3.57
C MET A 938 18.04 10.61 3.10
N SER A 939 17.68 9.68 4.00
CA SER A 939 16.59 8.74 3.72
C SER A 939 15.32 9.53 3.44
N LYS A 940 14.81 9.42 2.21
CA LYS A 940 13.59 10.09 1.79
C LYS A 940 12.41 9.15 2.02
N PRO A 941 11.24 9.67 2.46
CA PRO A 941 10.04 8.86 2.52
C PRO A 941 9.62 8.48 1.10
N HIS A 942 9.32 7.21 0.90
CA HIS A 942 8.84 6.65 -0.36
C HIS A 942 7.53 7.33 -0.83
N GLY A 943 7.27 7.37 -2.14
CA GLY A 943 6.09 7.96 -2.76
C GLY A 943 4.76 7.51 -2.14
N THR A 944 4.60 6.22 -1.83
CA THR A 944 3.35 5.70 -1.23
C THR A 944 3.13 6.21 0.19
N LEU A 945 4.21 6.39 0.96
CA LEU A 945 4.15 6.98 2.29
C LEU A 945 3.81 8.47 2.22
N ARG A 946 4.46 9.20 1.31
CA ARG A 946 4.20 10.63 1.07
C ARG A 946 2.73 10.87 0.71
N TYR A 947 2.17 10.05 -0.18
CA TYR A 947 0.75 10.07 -0.52
C TYR A 947 -0.14 9.82 0.72
N SER A 948 0.18 8.79 1.51
CA SER A 948 -0.61 8.42 2.70
C SER A 948 -0.63 9.55 3.73
N VAL A 949 0.53 10.16 3.98
CA VAL A 949 0.68 11.32 4.87
C VAL A 949 -0.13 12.50 4.37
N LYS A 950 0.01 12.83 3.07
CA LYS A 950 -0.75 13.92 2.47
C LYS A 950 -2.25 13.73 2.64
N LYS A 951 -2.75 12.53 2.33
CA LYS A 951 -4.17 12.19 2.47
C LYS A 951 -4.65 12.36 3.90
N LEU A 952 -3.92 11.85 4.88
CA LEU A 952 -4.29 11.96 6.29
C LEU A 952 -4.26 13.42 6.79
N LEU A 953 -3.31 14.23 6.31
CA LEU A 953 -3.28 15.67 6.61
C LEU A 953 -4.49 16.40 6.03
N GLN A 954 -4.91 16.06 4.81
CA GLN A 954 -6.14 16.61 4.21
C GLN A 954 -7.38 16.21 5.03
N MET A 955 -7.46 14.96 5.48
CA MET A 955 -8.55 14.50 6.33
C MET A 955 -8.59 15.21 7.69
N LEU A 956 -7.43 15.51 8.27
CA LEU A 956 -7.32 16.29 9.50
C LEU A 956 -7.81 17.73 9.28
N GLU A 957 -7.45 18.34 8.15
CA GLU A 957 -7.92 19.67 7.76
C GLU A 957 -9.44 19.71 7.55
N GLU A 958 -9.98 18.69 6.88
CA GLU A 958 -11.42 18.51 6.65
C GLU A 958 -12.20 18.13 7.91
N LYS A 959 -11.51 17.94 9.05
CA LYS A 959 -12.09 17.51 10.33
C LYS A 959 -12.89 16.22 10.21
N SER A 960 -12.34 15.24 9.50
CA SER A 960 -12.94 13.90 9.36
C SER A 960 -13.24 13.29 10.72
N SER A 961 -14.49 12.88 10.95
CA SER A 961 -14.96 12.29 12.21
C SER A 961 -14.13 11.07 12.62
N ASP A 962 -13.88 10.16 11.67
CA ASP A 962 -13.19 8.89 11.95
C ASP A 962 -11.77 9.09 12.49
N LEU A 963 -11.08 10.11 11.99
CA LEU A 963 -9.73 10.45 12.42
C LEU A 963 -9.73 11.18 13.78
N LEU A 964 -10.66 12.13 13.97
CA LEU A 964 -10.82 12.88 15.22
C LEU A 964 -11.28 11.99 16.39
N ASP A 965 -12.13 11.01 16.13
CA ASP A 965 -12.55 10.01 17.11
C ASP A 965 -11.35 9.15 17.54
N GLY A 966 -10.48 8.80 16.60
CA GLY A 966 -9.19 8.17 16.87
C GLY A 966 -8.32 8.97 17.84
N PHE A 967 -8.13 10.27 17.59
CA PHE A 967 -7.38 11.16 18.49
C PHE A 967 -8.00 11.23 19.88
N SER A 968 -9.32 11.41 19.93
CA SER A 968 -10.05 11.50 21.20
C SER A 968 -9.89 10.23 22.02
N SER A 969 -9.97 9.06 21.39
CA SER A 969 -9.74 7.77 22.02
C SER A 969 -8.30 7.63 22.55
N HIS A 970 -7.29 8.03 21.76
CA HIS A 970 -5.89 7.96 22.17
C HIS A 970 -5.61 8.89 23.35
N LYS A 971 -6.04 10.15 23.28
CA LYS A 971 -5.89 11.15 24.34
C LYS A 971 -6.53 10.69 25.66
N ASN A 972 -7.75 10.18 25.61
CA ASN A 972 -8.44 9.67 26.80
C ASN A 972 -7.73 8.46 27.41
N THR A 973 -7.24 7.55 26.57
CA THR A 973 -6.49 6.37 27.03
C THR A 973 -5.17 6.79 27.70
N LEU A 974 -4.41 7.69 27.07
CA LEU A 974 -3.14 8.17 27.61
C LEU A 974 -3.34 8.95 28.92
N ARG A 975 -4.34 9.85 28.99
CA ARG A 975 -4.69 10.56 30.23
C ARG A 975 -5.00 9.57 31.36
N HIS A 976 -5.88 8.61 31.12
CA HIS A 976 -6.25 7.61 32.12
C HIS A 976 -5.05 6.77 32.59
N ARG A 977 -4.18 6.38 31.66
CA ARG A 977 -2.95 5.63 31.98
C ARG A 977 -1.95 6.46 32.78
N ALA A 978 -1.77 7.73 32.45
CA ALA A 978 -0.92 8.64 33.21
C ALA A 978 -1.41 8.76 34.66
N GLU A 979 -2.72 8.98 34.87
CA GLU A 979 -3.35 9.06 36.19
C GLU A 979 -3.18 7.76 37.00
N LEU A 980 -3.39 6.60 36.36
CA LEU A 980 -3.26 5.31 37.01
C LEU A 980 -1.81 4.98 37.37
N LEU A 981 -0.87 5.24 36.46
CA LEU A 981 0.56 5.02 36.71
C LEU A 981 1.07 5.96 37.80
N GLN A 982 0.67 7.24 37.78
CA GLN A 982 0.99 8.20 38.85
C GLN A 982 0.53 7.67 40.21
N LYS A 983 -0.74 7.23 40.31
CA LYS A 983 -1.28 6.69 41.55
C LYS A 983 -0.43 5.53 42.08
N VAL A 984 -0.08 4.56 41.22
CA VAL A 984 0.72 3.39 41.61
C VAL A 984 2.14 3.77 42.02
N LEU A 985 2.79 4.69 41.30
CA LEU A 985 4.14 5.15 41.61
C LEU A 985 4.17 5.89 42.95
N LEU A 986 3.21 6.77 43.22
CA LEU A 986 3.07 7.46 44.51
C LEU A 986 2.82 6.49 45.66
N GLU A 987 1.94 5.48 45.47
CA GLU A 987 1.73 4.40 46.45
C GLU A 987 3.01 3.61 46.75
N CYS A 988 3.90 3.49 45.76
CA CYS A 988 5.21 2.84 45.88
C CYS A 988 6.32 3.83 46.30
N GLY A 989 6.02 5.05 46.73
CA GLY A 989 7.01 5.99 47.25
C GLY A 989 7.92 6.65 46.21
N TRP A 990 7.52 6.71 44.95
CA TRP A 990 8.23 7.44 43.90
C TRP A 990 7.80 8.92 43.88
N GLU A 991 8.68 9.79 43.39
CA GLU A 991 8.33 11.18 43.07
C GLU A 991 7.96 11.28 41.59
N VAL A 992 6.78 11.81 41.25
CA VAL A 992 6.25 11.77 39.88
C VAL A 992 6.05 13.18 39.33
N ILE A 993 6.51 13.41 38.09
CA ILE A 993 6.14 14.60 37.32
C ILE A 993 4.97 14.21 36.40
N MET A 994 3.80 14.79 36.64
CA MET A 994 2.59 14.46 35.89
C MET A 994 2.67 15.06 34.48
N PRO A 995 2.56 14.25 33.40
CA PRO A 995 2.54 14.77 32.05
C PRO A 995 1.20 15.44 31.75
N SER A 996 1.24 16.42 30.86
CA SER A 996 0.06 17.10 30.30
C SER A 996 -0.22 16.71 28.85
N SER A 997 0.75 16.05 28.20
CA SER A 997 0.71 15.67 26.79
C SER A 997 1.66 14.51 26.52
N GLY A 998 1.48 13.88 25.36
CA GLY A 998 2.41 12.90 24.81
C GLY A 998 2.26 11.52 25.44
N ILE A 999 3.28 10.69 25.23
CA ILE A 999 3.23 9.25 25.50
C ILE A 999 4.14 8.80 26.65
N SER A 1000 4.82 9.74 27.32
CA SER A 1000 5.79 9.40 28.37
C SER A 1000 5.56 10.17 29.66
N MET A 1001 6.05 9.58 30.75
CA MET A 1001 6.07 10.17 32.08
C MET A 1001 7.42 9.89 32.74
N VAL A 1002 7.88 10.79 33.60
CA VAL A 1002 9.10 10.59 34.39
C VAL A 1002 8.80 10.51 35.88
N ALA A 1003 9.55 9.67 36.58
CA ALA A 1003 9.48 9.56 38.03
C ALA A 1003 10.84 9.21 38.64
N SER A 1004 11.05 9.60 39.90
CA SER A 1004 12.26 9.32 40.65
C SER A 1004 12.07 8.17 41.65
N PRO A 1005 12.92 7.13 41.60
CA PRO A 1005 12.96 6.08 42.61
C PRO A 1005 13.85 6.45 43.82
N ALA A 1006 14.12 7.73 44.07
CA ALA A 1006 15.09 8.15 45.09
C ALA A 1006 14.86 7.56 46.50
N SER A 1007 13.61 7.20 46.84
CA SER A 1007 13.25 6.55 48.11
C SER A 1007 13.81 5.12 48.28
N TYR A 1008 14.25 4.48 47.18
CA TYR A 1008 14.88 3.16 47.19
C TYR A 1008 16.40 3.24 47.34
N TYR A 1009 17.02 4.38 47.06
CA TYR A 1009 18.48 4.49 47.09
C TYR A 1009 19.02 4.23 48.49
N GLY A 1010 20.04 3.39 48.57
CA GLY A 1010 20.65 2.93 49.79
C GLY A 1010 19.94 1.76 50.49
N LYS A 1011 18.80 1.28 49.99
CA LYS A 1011 18.18 0.02 50.44
C LYS A 1011 18.90 -1.18 49.85
N ASP A 1012 18.90 -2.29 50.59
CA ASP A 1012 19.43 -3.57 50.13
C ASP A 1012 18.30 -4.40 49.51
N ILE A 1013 18.53 -4.96 48.34
CA ILE A 1013 17.63 -5.95 47.72
C ILE A 1013 18.38 -7.29 47.57
N SER A 1014 17.66 -8.39 47.83
CA SER A 1014 18.21 -9.73 47.66
C SER A 1014 18.12 -10.10 46.18
N HIS A 1015 19.27 -10.29 45.55
CA HIS A 1015 19.42 -10.56 44.14
C HIS A 1015 19.95 -11.99 43.93
N GLU A 1016 19.27 -12.82 43.14
CA GLU A 1016 19.81 -14.13 42.71
C GLU A 1016 20.61 -13.98 41.42
N ALA A 1017 21.94 -13.82 41.53
CA ALA A 1017 22.84 -13.85 40.38
C ALA A 1017 23.55 -15.21 40.35
N SER A 1018 23.46 -15.93 39.23
CA SER A 1018 24.28 -17.14 39.01
C SER A 1018 24.12 -18.25 40.07
N GLY A 1019 22.95 -18.34 40.72
CA GLY A 1019 22.66 -19.35 41.76
C GLY A 1019 23.13 -18.99 43.19
N ALA A 1020 23.60 -17.76 43.42
CA ALA A 1020 23.90 -17.21 44.75
C ALA A 1020 23.03 -15.98 45.05
N VAL A 1021 22.53 -15.88 46.28
CA VAL A 1021 21.78 -14.70 46.76
C VAL A 1021 22.78 -13.65 47.24
N GLU A 1022 22.98 -12.60 46.45
CA GLU A 1022 23.79 -11.43 46.82
C GLU A 1022 22.89 -10.28 47.26
N LYS A 1023 23.34 -9.49 48.24
CA LYS A 1023 22.66 -8.24 48.62
C LYS A 1023 23.26 -7.10 47.83
N ILE A 1024 22.47 -6.49 46.96
CA ILE A 1024 22.87 -5.33 46.19
C ILE A 1024 22.26 -4.08 46.82
N LYS A 1025 23.09 -3.07 47.04
CA LYS A 1025 22.64 -1.76 47.51
C LYS A 1025 22.24 -0.90 46.32
N LEU A 1026 21.00 -0.42 46.31
CA LEU A 1026 20.47 0.35 45.20
C LEU A 1026 21.06 1.76 45.14
N ASP A 1027 21.44 2.19 43.94
CA ASP A 1027 21.85 3.55 43.61
C ASP A 1027 21.30 3.96 42.24
N ASN A 1028 21.59 5.19 41.80
CA ASN A 1028 21.07 5.69 40.53
C ASN A 1028 21.67 5.04 39.28
N LYS A 1029 22.78 4.30 39.39
CA LYS A 1029 23.45 3.63 38.27
C LYS A 1029 22.94 2.21 38.07
N ASN A 1030 22.71 1.48 39.17
CA ASN A 1030 22.30 0.07 39.11
C ASN A 1030 20.79 -0.13 39.15
N PHE A 1031 20.00 0.91 39.48
CA PHE A 1031 18.56 0.78 39.71
C PHE A 1031 17.81 0.14 38.53
N THR A 1032 18.05 0.59 37.30
CA THR A 1032 17.33 0.08 36.12
C THR A 1032 17.66 -1.36 35.82
N ASP A 1033 18.94 -1.76 35.98
CA ASP A 1033 19.38 -3.14 35.77
C ASP A 1033 18.74 -4.07 36.80
N VAL A 1034 18.77 -3.67 38.07
CA VAL A 1034 18.17 -4.46 39.16
C VAL A 1034 16.64 -4.54 39.03
N LEU A 1035 15.97 -3.48 38.56
CA LEU A 1035 14.53 -3.49 38.30
C LEU A 1035 14.15 -4.53 37.24
N VAL A 1036 14.92 -4.58 36.15
CA VAL A 1036 14.77 -5.55 35.07
C VAL A 1036 15.03 -6.97 35.57
N GLU A 1037 16.14 -7.21 36.27
CA GLU A 1037 16.52 -8.53 36.76
C GLU A 1037 15.51 -9.06 37.79
N THR A 1038 14.94 -8.17 38.61
CA THR A 1038 13.99 -8.56 39.67
C THR A 1038 12.57 -8.78 39.14
N THR A 1039 12.10 -7.94 38.20
CA THR A 1039 10.68 -7.90 37.82
C THR A 1039 10.40 -8.04 36.32
N GLY A 1040 11.44 -8.00 35.48
CA GLY A 1040 11.33 -7.99 34.03
C GLY A 1040 10.85 -6.66 33.44
N LEU A 1041 10.84 -5.55 34.19
CA LEU A 1041 10.40 -4.24 33.71
C LEU A 1041 11.56 -3.37 33.25
N HIS A 1042 11.61 -3.03 31.95
CA HIS A 1042 12.58 -2.08 31.41
C HIS A 1042 12.00 -0.66 31.32
N VAL A 1043 12.77 0.31 31.80
CA VAL A 1043 12.49 1.75 31.76
C VAL A 1043 13.76 2.50 31.34
N SER A 1044 13.65 3.72 30.82
CA SER A 1044 14.83 4.47 30.38
C SER A 1044 15.50 5.10 31.59
N SER A 1045 16.83 4.99 31.68
CA SER A 1045 17.57 5.41 32.87
C SER A 1045 17.68 6.94 33.00
N SER A 1046 18.16 7.41 34.15
CA SER A 1046 18.51 8.82 34.35
C SER A 1046 19.63 9.32 33.44
N ALA A 1047 20.50 8.42 32.96
CA ALA A 1047 21.52 8.79 31.97
C ALA A 1047 20.89 9.12 30.62
N TRP A 1048 19.89 8.34 30.20
CA TRP A 1048 19.16 8.58 28.96
C TRP A 1048 18.23 9.79 29.05
N THR A 1049 17.51 9.98 30.16
CA THR A 1049 16.64 11.17 30.33
C THR A 1049 17.45 12.46 30.48
N GLY A 1050 18.70 12.36 30.93
CA GLY A 1050 19.54 13.48 31.34
C GLY A 1050 19.07 14.15 32.64
N ILE A 1051 17.96 13.72 33.24
CA ILE A 1051 17.44 14.28 34.49
C ILE A 1051 18.00 13.44 35.66
N PRO A 1052 18.80 14.04 36.56
CA PRO A 1052 19.39 13.33 37.69
C PRO A 1052 18.31 12.60 38.50
N ASP A 1053 18.50 11.29 38.69
CA ASP A 1053 17.64 10.41 39.49
C ASP A 1053 16.21 10.20 38.96
N TYR A 1054 15.87 10.61 37.73
CA TYR A 1054 14.57 10.36 37.12
C TYR A 1054 14.66 9.34 35.98
N VAL A 1055 13.79 8.34 36.01
CA VAL A 1055 13.62 7.37 34.92
C VAL A 1055 12.35 7.69 34.13
N ARG A 1056 12.28 7.22 32.88
CA ARG A 1056 11.12 7.44 32.00
C ARG A 1056 10.36 6.16 31.73
N PHE A 1057 9.03 6.29 31.74
CA PHE A 1057 8.05 5.29 31.35
C PHE A 1057 7.31 5.76 30.09
N VAL A 1058 7.30 4.94 29.03
CA VAL A 1058 6.36 5.12 27.91
C VAL A 1058 5.06 4.39 28.24
N ILE A 1059 3.93 5.09 28.10
CA ILE A 1059 2.58 4.60 28.49
C ILE A 1059 1.68 4.26 27.28
N SER A 1060 2.15 4.51 26.05
CA SER A 1060 1.47 4.14 24.81
C SER A 1060 1.74 2.69 24.38
N VAL A 1061 1.73 1.74 25.33
CA VAL A 1061 2.00 0.31 25.10
C VAL A 1061 0.70 -0.51 24.95
N LYS A 1062 0.79 -1.81 24.71
CA LYS A 1062 -0.40 -2.69 24.75
C LYS A 1062 -1.02 -2.70 26.14
N GLU A 1063 -2.32 -2.94 26.22
CA GLU A 1063 -3.02 -2.98 27.52
C GLU A 1063 -2.44 -4.05 28.46
N GLU A 1064 -2.12 -5.22 27.93
CA GLU A 1064 -1.50 -6.32 28.69
C GLU A 1064 -0.14 -5.91 29.28
N ASP A 1065 0.70 -5.24 28.49
CA ASP A 1065 2.02 -4.75 28.88
C ASP A 1065 1.89 -3.65 29.94
N PHE A 1066 0.95 -2.71 29.76
CA PHE A 1066 0.71 -1.64 30.73
C PHE A 1066 0.27 -2.21 32.10
N GLN A 1067 -0.70 -3.13 32.12
CA GLN A 1067 -1.16 -3.77 33.36
C GLN A 1067 -0.07 -4.62 34.01
N LYS A 1068 0.79 -5.27 33.20
CA LYS A 1068 1.94 -6.03 33.71
C LYS A 1068 2.98 -5.08 34.32
N ALA A 1069 3.29 -3.95 33.70
CA ALA A 1069 4.20 -2.95 34.25
C ALA A 1069 3.74 -2.43 35.62
N LEU A 1070 2.44 -2.12 35.79
CA LEU A 1070 1.89 -1.70 37.09
C LEU A 1070 2.09 -2.77 38.18
N ARG A 1071 1.98 -4.06 37.83
CA ARG A 1071 2.25 -5.17 38.75
C ARG A 1071 3.74 -5.28 39.06
N CYS A 1072 4.62 -5.14 38.08
CA CYS A 1072 6.07 -5.14 38.27
C CYS A 1072 6.51 -4.03 39.24
N ILE A 1073 6.01 -2.80 39.08
CA ILE A 1073 6.31 -1.68 39.99
C ILE A 1073 5.92 -2.01 41.43
N LYS A 1074 4.70 -2.55 41.64
CA LYS A 1074 4.24 -2.97 42.98
C LYS A 1074 5.08 -4.10 43.56
N SER A 1075 5.43 -5.10 42.74
CA SER A 1075 6.27 -6.23 43.15
C SER A 1075 7.68 -5.79 43.54
N PHE A 1076 8.27 -4.85 42.81
CA PHE A 1076 9.59 -4.30 43.13
C PHE A 1076 9.55 -3.55 44.47
N SER A 1077 8.50 -2.75 44.70
CA SER A 1077 8.30 -2.06 45.98
C SER A 1077 8.20 -3.04 47.16
N GLN A 1078 7.52 -4.17 46.98
CA GLN A 1078 7.42 -5.23 47.97
C GLN A 1078 8.74 -5.99 48.19
N ALA A 1079 9.58 -6.14 47.16
CA ALA A 1079 10.87 -6.79 47.30
C ALA A 1079 11.90 -5.91 48.05
N CYS A 1080 11.73 -4.58 48.00
CA CYS A 1080 12.61 -3.61 48.66
C CYS A 1080 12.21 -3.24 50.10
N ASN A 1081 10.98 -3.58 50.53
CA ASN A 1081 10.42 -3.26 51.85
C ASN A 1081 10.29 -4.52 52.69
#